data_AF-A0AAY4E547-F1
#
_entry.id   AF-A0AAY4E547-F1
#
_cell.length_a   1.000
_cell.length_b   1.000
_cell.length_c   1.000
_cell.angle_alpha   90.00
_cell.angle_beta   90.00
_cell.angle_gamma   90.00
#
_symmetry.space_group_name_H-M   'P 1'
#
loop_
_entity.id
_entity.type
_entity.pdbx_description
1 polymer ?
#
loop_
_entity_poly.entity_id
_entity_poly.type
_entity_poly.pdbx_seq_one_letter_code
_entity_poly.pdbx_strand_id
1 'polypeptide(L)'
;MIKWSQTLQKLNPNSLFLYLFLKCYICLARKTKRIPDHVMLATGIHNRYWVLDVQEKVGPKGYLEKLLILTSSKTSEPTEKCILQDDWVSTPVSVGDVVHLEGKCVAGTWVMNRDFGFLVLLPDLLISGTSIASSIRCMRRAVLGEMFKVGSKHMLNELNNNLTIKSVNNISLIGLLFSDRLWWNIFDSVCTVTVNDFVDIEENIWSPRFGLKGKIDVTAGVRIHRRDRSHVDKVVPLELKTGKESNSIEHRSQVILYTLMGLERRCDAETGFLLYLKTGNLHPVVGNHMDRRELLKLRNLLAHHLGNNLEKVEGGTTRLAPLPAVIFDSQACKFCPQMRNCALYNNSSAEPQPPFLEQESQHLNQLHLQYFSRWLLLCTLEARTMENKGSRRNIWLQSAQDREKSGSCMANMKRTGEVAALADDVFLHHFKRQGGIQALTGLIVGDRVVVSGQDVRLIGVAAGYVTEMTSDAVTCSLDRDLSKYPASVVFRLDQDEGAGGLSTHVGNLSKLMENSPTSQRLRELIVEFRAPQFIDSLSSVLPRNAKDTVANILKGLNKPQKQAMKKVLLSKDYTLIVGMPGTGKTTTICTLVPAIETVEKGGISNHTEAVLVHAVVSLLVKAGCKAVDIGVIAPYRQQLKAISGLLEAPAYRSVEVNTVDKYQGRDKSVIIVSFVRSNMEANLGELLKDWRRLNVAITRAKHKLLMIGSSTALRLYSPLLKLLTHLEQENMISFLFSACAINVISCWFLSFTKKNHIFQLPPAAHEVLKIMYWCFTSLLFDTSKTIQGHNFTDWNKC
;
A
#
# COMPACT_ATOMS: atom_id res chain seq x y z
N MET A 1 45.81 -11.01 3.19
CA MET A 1 46.63 -9.98 3.87
C MET A 1 47.81 -10.58 4.65
N ILE A 2 47.64 -11.65 5.43
CA ILE A 2 48.73 -12.24 6.25
C ILE A 2 49.93 -12.75 5.42
N LYS A 3 49.71 -13.30 4.22
CA LYS A 3 50.81 -13.74 3.32
C LYS A 3 51.63 -12.60 2.70
N TRP A 4 51.12 -11.36 2.66
CA TRP A 4 51.83 -10.19 2.12
C TRP A 4 52.67 -9.46 3.18
N SER A 5 52.28 -9.57 4.44
CA SER A 5 53.03 -9.03 5.59
C SER A 5 54.42 -9.67 5.73
N GLN A 6 54.54 -10.96 5.45
CA GLN A 6 55.81 -11.70 5.57
C GLN A 6 56.81 -11.39 4.45
N THR A 7 56.33 -10.89 3.31
CA THR A 7 57.20 -10.49 2.18
C THR A 7 57.74 -9.07 2.34
N LEU A 8 56.99 -8.17 2.99
CA LEU A 8 57.36 -6.76 3.21
C LEU A 8 58.46 -6.56 4.27
N GLN A 9 58.63 -7.48 5.23
CA GLN A 9 59.70 -7.43 6.22
C GLN A 9 61.11 -7.71 5.64
N LYS A 10 61.22 -8.15 4.38
CA LYS A 10 62.50 -8.45 3.72
C LYS A 10 63.05 -7.33 2.82
N LEU A 11 62.38 -6.18 2.72
CA LEU A 11 62.78 -5.09 1.84
C LEU A 11 63.32 -3.88 2.63
N ASN A 12 64.43 -3.35 2.14
CA ASN A 12 65.27 -2.33 2.76
C ASN A 12 64.49 -1.02 3.06
N PRO A 13 64.51 -0.46 4.29
CA PRO A 13 63.68 0.68 4.70
C PRO A 13 63.96 2.02 4.00
N ASN A 14 65.10 2.14 3.31
CA ASN A 14 65.55 3.42 2.72
C ASN A 14 65.21 3.61 1.24
N SER A 15 64.34 2.78 0.68
CA SER A 15 63.92 2.95 -0.72
C SER A 15 62.84 4.03 -0.84
N LEU A 16 63.26 5.25 -1.25
CA LEU A 16 62.37 6.34 -1.66
C LEU A 16 61.34 5.86 -2.72
N PHE A 17 61.75 4.88 -3.53
CA PHE A 17 60.91 4.23 -4.54
C PHE A 17 59.78 3.40 -3.91
N LEU A 18 60.03 2.65 -2.83
CA LEU A 18 58.98 1.88 -2.14
C LEU A 18 58.00 2.81 -1.42
N TYR A 19 58.46 3.94 -0.87
CA TYR A 19 57.60 4.95 -0.26
C TYR A 19 56.74 5.70 -1.30
N LEU A 20 57.32 6.09 -2.44
CA LEU A 20 56.58 6.68 -3.57
C LEU A 20 55.64 5.66 -4.21
N PHE A 21 56.02 4.39 -4.32
CA PHE A 21 55.17 3.34 -4.86
C PHE A 21 54.06 2.97 -3.89
N LEU A 22 54.27 2.97 -2.56
CA LEU A 22 53.19 2.84 -1.58
C LEU A 22 52.29 4.07 -1.56
N LYS A 23 52.81 5.30 -1.66
CA LYS A 23 51.98 6.52 -1.77
C LYS A 23 51.18 6.52 -3.07
N CYS A 24 51.80 6.14 -4.19
CA CYS A 24 51.16 6.06 -5.49
C CYS A 24 50.17 4.90 -5.54
N TYR A 25 50.48 3.75 -4.93
CA TYR A 25 49.57 2.61 -4.79
C TYR A 25 48.49 2.84 -3.74
N ILE A 26 48.68 3.65 -2.70
CA ILE A 26 47.62 4.07 -1.77
C ILE A 26 46.77 5.17 -2.40
N CYS A 27 47.33 6.06 -3.22
CA CYS A 27 46.57 6.98 -4.07
C CYS A 27 45.81 6.25 -5.18
N LEU A 28 46.42 5.24 -5.80
CA LEU A 28 45.82 4.39 -6.82
C LEU A 28 44.87 3.38 -6.19
N ALA A 29 45.06 2.88 -4.97
CA ALA A 29 44.19 1.95 -4.25
C ALA A 29 43.12 2.65 -3.40
N ARG A 30 43.24 3.97 -3.19
CA ARG A 30 42.12 4.91 -3.19
C ARG A 30 41.47 4.99 -4.59
N LYS A 31 41.47 3.88 -5.36
CA LYS A 31 40.68 3.65 -6.57
C LYS A 31 39.29 4.14 -6.23
N THR A 32 38.92 5.23 -6.89
CA THR A 32 37.56 5.52 -7.36
C THR A 32 36.62 4.40 -6.96
N LYS A 33 35.86 4.58 -5.87
CA LYS A 33 34.73 3.69 -5.59
C LYS A 33 33.92 3.70 -6.87
N ARG A 34 33.99 2.61 -7.65
CA ARG A 34 33.28 2.50 -8.91
C ARG A 34 31.82 2.82 -8.60
N ILE A 35 31.29 3.82 -9.31
CA ILE A 35 29.92 4.30 -9.06
C ILE A 35 29.00 3.07 -9.20
N PRO A 36 28.26 2.68 -8.15
CA PRO A 36 27.47 1.45 -8.17
C PRO A 36 26.51 1.42 -9.36
N ASP A 37 26.31 0.25 -9.99
CA ASP A 37 25.52 0.15 -11.22
C ASP A 37 24.08 0.65 -11.04
N HIS A 38 23.48 0.41 -9.87
CA HIS A 38 22.14 0.86 -9.51
C HIS A 38 21.97 2.39 -9.40
N VAL A 39 23.07 3.17 -9.33
CA VAL A 39 23.01 4.63 -9.26
C VAL A 39 22.70 5.19 -10.64
N MET A 40 21.71 6.07 -10.75
CA MET A 40 21.39 6.75 -12.00
C MET A 40 21.89 8.19 -11.94
N LEU A 41 22.63 8.60 -12.97
CA LEU A 41 23.17 9.95 -13.11
C LEU A 41 22.58 10.61 -14.35
N ALA A 42 22.34 11.91 -14.26
CA ALA A 42 21.67 12.67 -15.30
C ALA A 42 22.07 14.14 -15.24
N THR A 43 21.91 14.86 -16.35
CA THR A 43 22.03 16.32 -16.43
C THR A 43 20.65 16.95 -16.68
N GLY A 44 20.57 18.28 -16.76
CA GLY A 44 19.33 19.00 -17.04
C GLY A 44 18.46 19.25 -15.80
N ILE A 45 17.14 19.35 -16.01
CA ILE A 45 16.19 19.77 -14.97
C ILE A 45 16.08 18.76 -13.81
N HIS A 46 16.34 17.48 -14.08
CA HIS A 46 16.37 16.40 -13.08
C HIS A 46 17.79 15.89 -12.86
N ASN A 47 18.78 16.79 -12.88
CA ASN A 47 20.18 16.40 -12.72
C ASN A 47 20.41 15.55 -11.45
N ARG A 48 21.34 14.59 -11.58
CA ARG A 48 21.77 13.67 -10.53
C ARG A 48 23.29 13.58 -10.61
N TYR A 49 23.93 14.16 -9.61
CA TYR A 49 25.37 14.20 -9.47
C TYR A 49 25.83 13.25 -8.38
N TRP A 50 26.85 12.47 -8.68
CA TRP A 50 27.56 11.66 -7.70
C TRP A 50 28.67 12.47 -7.05
N VAL A 51 28.75 12.43 -5.73
CA VAL A 51 29.80 13.11 -4.96
C VAL A 51 31.07 12.27 -4.95
N LEU A 52 32.09 12.71 -5.66
CA LEU A 52 33.40 12.06 -5.76
C LEU A 52 34.32 12.44 -4.60
N ASP A 53 34.29 13.71 -4.18
CA ASP A 53 35.13 14.23 -3.12
C ASP A 53 34.46 15.40 -2.38
N VAL A 54 34.80 15.55 -1.10
CA VAL A 54 34.30 16.61 -0.21
C VAL A 54 35.48 17.22 0.54
N GLN A 55 35.69 18.51 0.35
CA GLN A 55 36.81 19.25 0.96
C GLN A 55 36.27 20.47 1.71
N GLU A 56 36.67 20.65 2.97
CA GLU A 56 36.43 21.87 3.71
C GLU A 56 37.66 22.77 3.62
N LYS A 57 37.47 24.03 3.22
CA LYS A 57 38.55 25.00 3.01
C LYS A 57 38.12 26.38 3.49
N VAL A 58 39.08 27.23 3.78
CA VAL A 58 38.81 28.65 4.03
C VAL A 58 38.73 29.36 2.68
N GLY A 59 37.60 30.01 2.42
CA GLY A 59 37.35 30.76 1.20
C GLY A 59 38.13 32.08 1.14
N PRO A 60 38.08 32.80 0.01
CA PRO A 60 38.84 34.04 -0.19
C PRO A 60 38.51 35.15 0.81
N LYS A 61 37.31 35.11 1.41
CA LYS A 61 36.82 36.07 2.41
C LYS A 61 37.10 35.65 3.85
N GLY A 62 37.84 34.56 4.09
CA GLY A 62 38.17 34.07 5.43
C GLY A 62 37.11 33.19 6.09
N TYR A 63 35.96 32.96 5.44
CA TYR A 63 34.90 32.07 5.94
C TYR A 63 35.11 30.63 5.49
N LEU A 64 34.61 29.67 6.26
CA LEU A 64 34.62 28.26 5.89
C LEU A 64 33.73 28.03 4.66
N GLU A 65 34.22 27.25 3.71
CA GLU A 65 33.51 26.79 2.52
C GLU A 65 33.67 25.27 2.39
N LYS A 66 32.64 24.61 1.86
CA LYS A 66 32.69 23.18 1.53
C LYS A 66 32.63 23.00 0.02
N LEU A 67 33.73 22.51 -0.56
CA LEU A 67 33.87 22.21 -1.98
C LEU A 67 33.51 20.74 -2.23
N LEU A 68 32.59 20.51 -3.14
CA LEU A 68 32.22 19.19 -3.65
C LEU A 68 32.78 19.03 -5.07
N ILE A 69 33.40 17.88 -5.32
CA ILE A 69 33.73 17.43 -6.68
C ILE A 69 32.68 16.42 -7.11
N LEU A 70 31.99 16.73 -8.20
CA LEU A 70 30.79 16.05 -8.66
C LEU A 70 30.99 15.46 -10.04
N THR A 71 30.21 14.42 -10.38
CA THR A 71 30.13 13.91 -11.76
C THR A 71 28.70 13.48 -12.08
N SER A 72 28.28 13.72 -13.32
CA SER A 72 27.02 13.21 -13.88
C SER A 72 27.24 11.99 -14.78
N SER A 73 28.45 11.44 -14.81
CA SER A 73 28.84 10.32 -15.68
C SER A 73 29.36 9.13 -14.88
N LYS A 74 29.07 7.92 -15.39
CA LYS A 74 29.57 6.65 -14.83
C LYS A 74 31.09 6.48 -14.98
N THR A 75 31.71 7.17 -15.93
CA THR A 75 33.16 7.18 -16.12
C THR A 75 33.89 8.03 -15.07
N SER A 76 33.15 8.71 -14.18
CA SER A 76 33.64 9.72 -13.23
C SER A 76 34.10 11.04 -13.85
N GLU A 77 33.99 11.17 -15.18
CA GLU A 77 34.31 12.38 -15.94
C GLU A 77 33.20 12.68 -16.96
N PRO A 78 32.88 13.96 -17.24
CA PRO A 78 33.53 15.16 -16.71
C PRO A 78 33.21 15.40 -15.23
N THR A 79 34.05 16.22 -14.59
CA THR A 79 33.82 16.66 -13.21
C THR A 79 33.32 18.10 -13.18
N GLU A 80 32.41 18.37 -12.26
CA GLU A 80 31.89 19.69 -11.95
C GLU A 80 32.19 20.02 -10.49
N LYS A 81 32.26 21.32 -10.17
CA LYS A 81 32.51 21.79 -8.80
C LYS A 81 31.23 22.36 -8.22
N CYS A 82 30.98 22.11 -6.94
CA CYS A 82 29.93 22.80 -6.20
C CYS A 82 30.52 23.37 -4.91
N ILE A 83 30.36 24.68 -4.68
CA ILE A 83 30.85 25.37 -3.50
C ILE A 83 29.65 25.69 -2.61
N LEU A 84 29.66 25.15 -1.40
CA LEU A 84 28.70 25.47 -0.35
C LEU A 84 29.31 26.53 0.57
N GLN A 85 28.60 27.63 0.74
CA GLN A 85 29.00 28.78 1.56
C GLN A 85 27.95 29.03 2.65
N ASP A 86 28.30 29.86 3.63
CA ASP A 86 27.43 30.23 4.75
C ASP A 86 26.87 28.98 5.45
N ASP A 87 25.58 28.98 5.79
CA ASP A 87 24.95 27.88 6.50
C ASP A 87 24.86 26.58 5.67
N TRP A 88 25.07 26.62 4.35
CA TRP A 88 25.08 25.40 3.51
C TRP A 88 26.30 24.52 3.79
N VAL A 89 27.37 25.07 4.36
CA VAL A 89 28.56 24.31 4.78
C VAL A 89 28.17 23.19 5.75
N SER A 90 27.15 23.41 6.58
CA SER A 90 26.67 22.41 7.55
C SER A 90 25.95 21.20 6.93
N THR A 91 25.69 21.21 5.61
CA THR A 91 24.99 20.11 4.94
C THR A 91 25.75 18.79 5.10
N PRO A 92 25.11 17.71 5.56
CA PRO A 92 25.76 16.43 5.85
C PRO A 92 25.95 15.57 4.58
N VAL A 93 26.51 16.18 3.53
CA VAL A 93 26.86 15.52 2.28
C VAL A 93 28.20 14.81 2.42
N SER A 94 28.28 13.58 1.94
CA SER A 94 29.45 12.71 2.02
C SER A 94 29.82 12.14 0.65
N VAL A 95 31.06 11.66 0.53
CA VAL A 95 31.52 10.95 -0.67
C VAL A 95 30.69 9.69 -0.89
N GLY A 96 30.11 9.58 -2.09
CA GLY A 96 29.21 8.51 -2.48
C GLY A 96 27.72 8.84 -2.36
N ASP A 97 27.37 10.07 -1.97
CA ASP A 97 25.99 10.53 -2.03
C ASP A 97 25.59 10.94 -3.45
N VAL A 98 24.29 10.86 -3.74
CA VAL A 98 23.69 11.46 -4.94
C VAL A 98 23.06 12.79 -4.54
N VAL A 99 23.36 13.85 -5.27
CA VAL A 99 22.81 15.19 -5.06
C VAL A 99 22.13 15.72 -6.32
N HIS A 100 21.17 16.61 -6.11
CA HIS A 100 20.57 17.44 -7.14
C HIS A 100 20.87 18.91 -6.83
N LEU A 101 21.14 19.69 -7.87
CA LEU A 101 21.48 21.11 -7.77
C LEU A 101 20.46 21.96 -8.52
N GLU A 102 19.96 22.98 -7.84
CA GLU A 102 19.10 24.02 -8.40
C GLU A 102 19.84 25.35 -8.36
N GLY A 103 19.92 26.04 -9.50
CA GLY A 103 20.63 27.31 -9.61
C GLY A 103 21.31 27.48 -10.96
N LYS A 104 22.21 28.46 -11.06
CA LYS A 104 23.02 28.68 -12.26
C LYS A 104 24.41 28.06 -12.06
N CYS A 105 24.83 27.23 -13.01
CA CYS A 105 26.22 26.79 -13.12
C CYS A 105 26.99 27.79 -13.99
N VAL A 106 28.06 28.37 -13.46
CA VAL A 106 28.92 29.30 -14.20
C VAL A 106 30.29 28.66 -14.35
N ALA A 107 30.73 28.44 -15.59
CA ALA A 107 32.02 27.83 -15.92
C ALA A 107 32.27 26.48 -15.19
N GLY A 108 31.25 25.61 -15.12
CA GLY A 108 31.34 24.30 -14.46
C GLY A 108 31.39 24.34 -12.93
N THR A 109 31.12 25.51 -12.33
CA THR A 109 31.05 25.68 -10.88
C THR A 109 29.66 26.16 -10.45
N TRP A 110 29.06 25.38 -9.55
CA TRP A 110 27.84 25.71 -8.83
C TRP A 110 28.20 26.40 -7.52
N VAL A 111 27.46 27.44 -7.14
CA VAL A 111 27.63 28.12 -5.86
C VAL A 111 26.29 28.14 -5.13
N MET A 112 26.29 27.61 -3.91
CA MET A 112 25.13 27.61 -3.01
C MET A 112 25.49 28.45 -1.80
N ASN A 113 24.78 29.54 -1.59
CA ASN A 113 25.07 30.47 -0.51
C ASN A 113 23.78 30.99 0.12
N ARG A 114 23.89 32.06 0.92
CA ARG A 114 22.75 32.69 1.59
C ARG A 114 21.62 33.08 0.63
N ASP A 115 21.95 33.54 -0.57
CA ASP A 115 21.03 34.25 -1.46
C ASP A 115 20.68 33.47 -2.74
N PHE A 116 21.48 32.47 -3.10
CA PHE A 116 21.34 31.76 -4.36
C PHE A 116 21.50 30.24 -4.23
N GLY A 117 20.64 29.54 -4.99
CA GLY A 117 20.72 28.12 -5.26
C GLY A 117 20.24 27.22 -4.13
N PHE A 118 19.98 25.95 -4.47
CA PHE A 118 19.66 24.90 -3.51
C PHE A 118 20.44 23.63 -3.84
N LEU A 119 20.97 22.98 -2.80
CA LEU A 119 21.45 21.60 -2.88
C LEU A 119 20.42 20.67 -2.24
N VAL A 120 20.05 19.61 -2.93
CA VAL A 120 19.12 18.58 -2.45
C VAL A 120 19.87 17.24 -2.35
N LEU A 121 20.05 16.76 -1.12
CA LEU A 121 20.79 15.54 -0.79
C LEU A 121 19.90 14.30 -0.89
N LEU A 122 20.27 13.24 -1.61
CA LEU A 122 19.39 12.09 -1.85
C LEU A 122 18.02 12.51 -2.44
N PRO A 123 18.01 13.14 -3.63
CA PRO A 123 16.81 13.77 -4.21
C PRO A 123 15.69 12.77 -4.57
N ASP A 124 16.03 11.49 -4.76
CA ASP A 124 15.03 10.45 -5.09
C ASP A 124 14.25 9.97 -3.85
N LEU A 125 14.72 10.30 -2.64
CA LEU A 125 13.97 10.05 -1.40
C LEU A 125 12.91 11.15 -1.21
N LEU A 126 11.70 10.90 -1.69
CA LEU A 126 10.60 11.87 -1.58
C LEU A 126 10.04 11.91 -0.16
N ILE A 127 10.30 13.03 0.55
CA ILE A 127 9.85 13.26 1.93
C ILE A 127 8.61 14.14 1.93
N SER A 128 7.64 13.84 2.79
CA SER A 128 6.42 14.63 2.86
C SER A 128 6.67 16.03 3.44
N GLY A 129 5.95 17.04 2.93
CA GLY A 129 6.03 18.40 3.47
C GLY A 129 5.65 18.48 4.96
N THR A 130 4.70 17.63 5.38
CA THR A 130 4.29 17.50 6.78
C THR A 130 5.40 16.93 7.67
N SER A 131 6.16 15.94 7.20
CA SER A 131 7.31 15.39 7.94
C SER A 131 8.42 16.43 8.13
N ILE A 132 8.72 17.23 7.11
CA ILE A 132 9.73 18.31 7.20
C ILE A 132 9.24 19.41 8.15
N ALA A 133 7.98 19.83 8.06
CA ALA A 133 7.40 20.77 9.02
C ALA A 133 7.46 20.22 10.45
N SER A 134 7.23 18.91 10.64
CA SER A 134 7.32 18.26 11.95
C SER A 134 8.76 18.20 12.50
N SER A 135 9.77 18.20 11.64
CA SER A 135 11.19 18.13 12.04
C SER A 135 11.71 19.42 12.66
N ILE A 136 11.02 20.55 12.43
CA ILE A 136 11.39 21.87 12.95
C ILE A 136 11.54 21.85 14.48
N ARG A 137 10.61 21.22 15.21
CA ARG A 137 10.72 21.07 16.67
C ARG A 137 11.59 19.90 17.10
N CYS A 138 11.56 18.81 16.35
CA CYS A 138 12.25 17.57 16.73
C CYS A 138 12.58 16.73 15.50
N MET A 139 13.85 16.72 15.09
CA MET A 139 14.33 15.90 13.97
C MET A 139 14.13 14.40 14.24
N ARG A 140 14.40 13.95 15.47
CA ARG A 140 14.20 12.55 15.89
C ARG A 140 12.76 12.09 15.69
N ARG A 141 11.78 12.93 16.06
CA ARG A 141 10.35 12.65 15.87
C ARG A 141 9.99 12.48 14.40
N ALA A 142 10.53 13.32 13.52
CA ALA A 142 10.27 13.23 12.09
C ALA A 142 10.86 11.95 11.47
N VAL A 143 12.10 11.59 11.84
CA VAL A 143 12.73 10.33 11.39
C VAL A 143 11.90 9.13 11.85
N LEU A 144 11.54 9.07 13.13
CA LEU A 144 10.69 8.01 13.68
C LEU A 144 9.31 7.96 13.01
N GLY A 145 8.71 9.11 12.71
CA GLY A 145 7.42 9.18 12.01
C GLY A 145 7.48 8.58 10.60
N GLU A 146 8.57 8.79 9.87
CA GLU A 146 8.76 8.18 8.55
C GLU A 146 9.11 6.68 8.65
N MET A 147 9.81 6.24 9.71
CA MET A 147 10.12 4.83 9.94
C MET A 147 8.88 4.01 10.41
N PHE A 148 8.07 4.58 11.31
CA PHE A 148 6.96 3.90 12.01
C PHE A 148 5.58 4.47 11.61
N LYS A 149 5.27 4.48 10.30
CA LYS A 149 4.05 5.10 9.74
C LYS A 149 2.72 4.61 10.34
N VAL A 150 2.68 3.41 10.93
CA VAL A 150 1.45 2.76 11.43
C VAL A 150 1.18 3.03 12.93
N GLY A 151 1.99 3.83 13.62
CA GLY A 151 1.97 3.93 15.08
C GLY A 151 1.21 5.10 15.73
N SER A 152 0.71 6.08 14.97
CA SER A 152 0.22 7.32 15.57
C SER A 152 -1.25 7.21 16.00
N LYS A 153 -1.55 7.43 17.29
CA LYS A 153 -2.91 7.73 17.83
C LYS A 153 -3.57 8.98 17.19
N HIS A 154 -2.93 9.59 16.19
CA HIS A 154 -3.41 10.71 15.38
C HIS A 154 -4.63 10.40 14.52
N MET A 155 -4.99 9.13 14.33
CA MET A 155 -6.12 8.75 13.46
C MET A 155 -7.43 9.44 13.84
N LEU A 156 -7.75 9.71 15.11
CA LEU A 156 -9.04 10.34 15.46
C LEU A 156 -9.12 11.82 15.06
N ASN A 157 -8.04 12.58 15.24
CA ASN A 157 -8.00 13.98 14.80
C ASN A 157 -7.82 14.08 13.28
N GLU A 158 -7.06 13.17 12.67
CA GLU A 158 -6.99 13.07 11.20
C GLU A 158 -8.32 12.60 10.60
N LEU A 159 -9.07 11.70 11.23
CA LEU A 159 -10.41 11.30 10.78
C LEU A 159 -11.39 12.47 10.83
N ASN A 160 -11.41 13.23 11.93
CA ASN A 160 -12.27 14.43 12.04
C ASN A 160 -11.83 15.52 11.06
N ASN A 161 -10.53 15.73 10.87
CA ASN A 161 -10.00 16.67 9.88
C ASN A 161 -10.35 16.22 8.46
N ASN A 162 -10.13 14.95 8.12
CA ASN A 162 -10.42 14.39 6.81
C ASN A 162 -11.91 14.39 6.51
N LEU A 163 -12.80 14.12 7.49
CA LEU A 163 -14.24 14.20 7.29
C LEU A 163 -14.70 15.64 7.04
N THR A 164 -14.15 16.62 7.78
CA THR A 164 -14.49 18.03 7.61
C THR A 164 -13.93 18.58 6.30
N ILE A 165 -12.68 18.27 5.97
CA ILE A 165 -12.02 18.65 4.71
C ILE A 165 -12.74 17.97 3.54
N LYS A 166 -13.11 16.70 3.62
CA LYS A 166 -13.93 16.02 2.60
C LYS A 166 -15.32 16.63 2.42
N SER A 167 -15.98 17.06 3.50
CA SER A 167 -17.26 17.78 3.39
C SER A 167 -17.14 19.15 2.73
N VAL A 168 -15.98 19.79 2.85
CA VAL A 168 -15.66 21.07 2.21
C VAL A 168 -15.21 20.85 0.75
N ASN A 169 -14.44 19.80 0.46
CA ASN A 169 -13.86 19.48 -0.85
C ASN A 169 -14.86 19.11 -1.97
N ASN A 170 -16.16 19.17 -1.73
CA ASN A 170 -17.14 19.15 -2.81
C ASN A 170 -17.11 20.53 -3.51
N ILE A 171 -16.81 20.58 -4.80
CA ILE A 171 -16.72 21.84 -5.58
C ILE A 171 -17.98 22.71 -5.41
N SER A 172 -19.14 22.07 -5.26
CA SER A 172 -20.42 22.73 -5.00
C SER A 172 -20.53 23.30 -3.57
N LEU A 173 -19.91 22.67 -2.55
CA LEU A 173 -19.90 23.14 -1.15
C LEU A 173 -18.81 24.18 -0.89
N ILE A 174 -17.63 24.05 -1.50
CA ILE A 174 -16.66 25.15 -1.62
C ILE A 174 -17.32 26.30 -2.39
N GLY A 175 -17.94 26.04 -3.54
CA GLY A 175 -18.72 27.02 -4.28
C GLY A 175 -19.72 27.77 -3.39
N LEU A 176 -20.46 27.05 -2.52
CA LEU A 176 -21.42 27.63 -1.56
C LEU A 176 -20.76 28.39 -0.38
N LEU A 177 -19.68 27.85 0.20
CA LEU A 177 -18.88 28.52 1.25
C LEU A 177 -18.23 29.81 0.75
N PHE A 178 -17.91 29.87 -0.54
CA PHE A 178 -17.32 31.01 -1.23
C PHE A 178 -18.33 31.87 -2.00
N SER A 179 -19.58 31.42 -2.21
CA SER A 179 -20.66 32.21 -2.84
C SER A 179 -21.46 33.02 -1.83
N ASP A 180 -21.71 32.47 -0.63
CA ASP A 180 -22.54 33.14 0.39
C ASP A 180 -21.73 34.06 1.32
N ARG A 181 -20.39 33.97 1.29
CA ARG A 181 -19.49 34.98 1.87
C ARG A 181 -18.85 35.80 0.76
N LEU A 182 -19.63 36.79 0.33
CA LEU A 182 -19.21 37.99 -0.35
C LEU A 182 -17.75 38.38 0.02
N TRP A 183 -16.86 38.31 -0.97
CA TRP A 183 -15.56 39.01 -1.02
C TRP A 183 -14.65 38.77 0.19
N TRP A 184 -13.76 37.76 0.12
CA TRP A 184 -12.61 37.70 1.01
C TRP A 184 -11.60 38.80 0.66
N ASN A 185 -12.00 40.06 0.86
CA ASN A 185 -11.07 41.18 0.85
C ASN A 185 -10.17 41.01 2.06
N ILE A 186 -9.04 40.33 1.89
CA ILE A 186 -7.93 40.42 2.84
C ILE A 186 -7.45 41.86 2.75
N PHE A 187 -7.98 42.73 3.61
CA PHE A 187 -7.44 44.05 3.83
C PHE A 187 -6.17 43.88 4.67
N ASP A 188 -5.06 43.58 4.00
CA ASP A 188 -3.85 44.29 4.39
C ASP A 188 -3.98 45.68 3.78
N SER A 189 -3.48 46.72 4.43
CA SER A 189 -3.73 48.14 4.08
C SER A 189 -3.35 48.57 2.64
N VAL A 190 -2.87 47.64 1.79
CA VAL A 190 -2.21 47.85 0.49
C VAL A 190 -2.76 46.96 -0.65
N CYS A 191 -3.39 45.79 -0.41
CA CYS A 191 -3.79 44.83 -1.46
C CYS A 191 -5.14 44.13 -1.16
N THR A 192 -5.82 43.64 -2.20
CA THR A 192 -7.06 42.84 -2.11
C THR A 192 -6.88 41.56 -2.92
N VAL A 193 -7.30 40.40 -2.38
CA VAL A 193 -7.16 39.10 -3.05
C VAL A 193 -8.54 38.51 -3.31
N THR A 194 -8.78 38.02 -4.51
CA THR A 194 -10.03 37.36 -4.91
C THR A 194 -9.72 35.97 -5.43
N VAL A 195 -10.44 34.95 -4.96
CA VAL A 195 -10.34 33.60 -5.53
C VAL A 195 -11.27 33.55 -6.74
N ASN A 196 -10.72 33.29 -7.92
CA ASN A 196 -11.46 33.28 -9.18
C ASN A 196 -12.01 31.89 -9.49
N ASP A 197 -11.17 30.87 -9.32
CA ASP A 197 -11.44 29.50 -9.74
C ASP A 197 -10.63 28.48 -8.90
N PHE A 198 -11.12 27.24 -8.88
CA PHE A 198 -10.44 26.11 -8.26
C PHE A 198 -9.84 25.23 -9.36
N VAL A 199 -8.51 25.27 -9.48
CA VAL A 199 -7.74 24.57 -10.52
C VAL A 199 -7.64 23.08 -10.20
N ASP A 200 -7.46 22.74 -8.93
CA ASP A 200 -7.38 21.36 -8.50
C ASP A 200 -7.77 21.20 -7.03
N ILE A 201 -8.23 20.01 -6.66
CA ILE A 201 -8.50 19.61 -5.29
C ILE A 201 -7.68 18.36 -5.02
N GLU A 202 -7.11 18.31 -3.82
CA GLU A 202 -6.35 17.15 -3.37
C GLU A 202 -5.23 16.80 -4.35
N GLU A 203 -4.48 17.82 -4.78
CA GLU A 203 -3.46 17.71 -5.81
C GLU A 203 -2.22 16.96 -5.31
N ASN A 204 -2.08 15.71 -5.74
CA ASN A 204 -0.87 14.92 -5.52
C ASN A 204 0.29 15.46 -6.39
N ILE A 205 1.40 15.80 -5.72
CA ILE A 205 2.63 16.24 -6.37
C ILE A 205 3.83 15.46 -5.82
N TRP A 206 4.61 14.90 -6.74
CA TRP A 206 5.95 14.37 -6.47
C TRP A 206 6.97 15.30 -7.10
N SER A 207 7.92 15.77 -6.28
CA SER A 207 9.00 16.63 -6.73
C SER A 207 10.34 15.91 -6.64
N PRO A 208 10.81 15.28 -7.73
CA PRO A 208 12.15 14.71 -7.78
C PRO A 208 13.24 15.78 -7.85
N ARG A 209 12.91 17.06 -8.13
CA ARG A 209 13.87 18.17 -8.03
C ARG A 209 14.19 18.47 -6.57
N PHE A 210 13.16 18.67 -5.74
CA PHE A 210 13.33 19.06 -4.34
C PHE A 210 13.33 17.89 -3.35
N GLY A 211 13.12 16.66 -3.83
CA GLY A 211 12.99 15.47 -3.00
C GLY A 211 11.80 15.56 -2.05
N LEU A 212 10.69 16.12 -2.55
CA LEU A 212 9.46 16.39 -1.81
C LEU A 212 8.29 15.58 -2.37
N LYS A 213 7.32 15.29 -1.52
CA LYS A 213 5.98 14.86 -1.94
C LYS A 213 4.92 15.53 -1.08
N GLY A 214 3.72 15.68 -1.62
CA GLY A 214 2.63 16.28 -0.89
C GLY A 214 1.31 16.14 -1.62
N LYS A 215 0.25 16.46 -0.88
CA LYS A 215 -1.11 16.56 -1.37
C LYS A 215 -1.59 17.95 -1.00
N ILE A 216 -1.73 18.83 -1.98
CA ILE A 216 -2.24 20.19 -1.75
C ILE A 216 -3.75 20.08 -1.60
N ASP A 217 -4.32 20.57 -0.50
CA ASP A 217 -5.77 20.48 -0.27
C ASP A 217 -6.55 21.13 -1.41
N VAL A 218 -6.20 22.37 -1.75
CA VAL A 218 -6.83 23.13 -2.84
C VAL A 218 -5.75 23.91 -3.61
N THR A 219 -5.78 23.81 -4.93
CA THR A 219 -5.00 24.68 -5.83
C THR A 219 -5.96 25.67 -6.46
N ALA A 220 -5.79 26.96 -6.15
CA ALA A 220 -6.74 28.01 -6.53
C ALA A 220 -6.12 29.03 -7.49
N GLY A 221 -6.88 29.50 -8.47
CA GLY A 221 -6.56 30.71 -9.21
C GLY A 221 -7.03 31.93 -8.44
N VAL A 222 -6.12 32.88 -8.21
CA VAL A 222 -6.37 34.08 -7.43
C VAL A 222 -5.99 35.32 -8.22
N ARG A 223 -6.80 36.37 -8.07
CA ARG A 223 -6.52 37.72 -8.55
C ARG A 223 -6.08 38.60 -7.39
N ILE A 224 -4.90 39.20 -7.53
CA ILE A 224 -4.34 40.10 -6.53
C ILE A 224 -4.42 41.53 -7.06
N HIS A 225 -5.27 42.36 -6.46
CA HIS A 225 -5.37 43.79 -6.72
C HIS A 225 -4.44 44.57 -5.78
N ARG A 226 -3.62 45.48 -6.32
CA ARG A 226 -2.82 46.42 -5.53
C ARG A 226 -3.29 47.84 -5.82
N ARG A 227 -3.34 48.71 -4.80
CA ARG A 227 -3.93 50.08 -4.92
C ARG A 227 -3.40 50.92 -6.10
N ASP A 228 -2.16 50.67 -6.55
CA ASP A 228 -1.50 51.47 -7.61
C ASP A 228 -0.92 50.64 -8.78
N ARG A 229 -1.32 49.38 -8.98
CA ARG A 229 -0.82 48.53 -10.07
C ARG A 229 -1.93 47.70 -10.71
N SER A 230 -1.69 47.26 -11.94
CA SER A 230 -2.52 46.25 -12.60
C SER A 230 -2.67 45.02 -11.70
N HIS A 231 -3.85 44.41 -11.73
CA HIS A 231 -4.08 43.15 -11.02
C HIS A 231 -3.14 42.06 -11.56
N VAL A 232 -2.79 41.11 -10.71
CA VAL A 232 -1.96 39.96 -11.09
C VAL A 232 -2.75 38.69 -10.79
N ASP A 233 -2.98 37.88 -11.82
CA ASP A 233 -3.57 36.57 -11.69
C ASP A 233 -2.47 35.53 -11.43
N LYS A 234 -2.62 34.73 -10.37
CA LYS A 234 -1.68 33.67 -9.98
C LYS A 234 -2.43 32.39 -9.65
N VAL A 235 -1.80 31.23 -9.85
CA VAL A 235 -2.27 29.95 -9.32
C VAL A 235 -1.47 29.62 -8.06
N VAL A 236 -2.16 29.44 -6.93
CA VAL A 236 -1.55 29.35 -5.61
C VAL A 236 -2.04 28.12 -4.84
N PRO A 237 -1.20 27.52 -3.98
CA PRO A 237 -1.65 26.49 -3.06
C PRO A 237 -2.41 27.11 -1.87
N LEU A 238 -3.50 26.45 -1.49
CA LEU A 238 -4.33 26.77 -0.33
C LEU A 238 -4.38 25.54 0.60
N GLU A 239 -3.90 25.71 1.82
CA GLU A 239 -3.92 24.68 2.87
C GLU A 239 -5.07 24.93 3.85
N LEU A 240 -5.81 23.88 4.20
CA LEU A 240 -6.97 23.95 5.07
C LEU A 240 -6.63 23.43 6.48
N LYS A 241 -7.03 24.19 7.52
CA LYS A 241 -6.86 23.78 8.94
C LYS A 241 -8.17 23.92 9.71
N THR A 242 -8.60 22.83 10.31
CA THR A 242 -9.84 22.71 11.14
C THR A 242 -9.62 23.02 12.62
N GLY A 243 -8.35 22.98 13.07
CA GLY A 243 -7.98 23.12 14.48
C GLY A 243 -7.89 24.57 14.97
N LYS A 244 -7.13 24.78 16.05
CA LYS A 244 -6.84 26.11 16.59
C LYS A 244 -6.15 26.97 15.52
N GLU A 245 -6.61 28.21 15.37
CA GLU A 245 -5.94 29.24 14.58
C GLU A 245 -4.63 29.63 15.25
N SER A 246 -3.54 28.96 14.86
CA SER A 246 -2.22 29.10 15.45
C SER A 246 -1.25 29.95 14.63
N ASN A 247 -1.51 30.09 13.31
CA ASN A 247 -0.56 30.54 12.28
C ASN A 247 0.88 30.04 12.54
N SER A 248 1.02 28.78 12.96
CA SER A 248 2.30 28.29 13.48
C SER A 248 3.34 28.13 12.38
N ILE A 249 4.62 28.11 12.78
CA ILE A 249 5.73 27.93 11.85
C ILE A 249 5.53 26.65 11.02
N GLU A 250 5.06 25.55 11.63
CA GLU A 250 4.83 24.29 10.93
C GLU A 250 3.75 24.41 9.84
N HIS A 251 2.65 25.12 10.11
CA HIS A 251 1.59 25.32 9.12
C HIS A 251 2.08 26.20 7.98
N ARG A 252 2.81 27.28 8.28
CA ARG A 252 3.41 28.15 7.27
C ARG A 252 4.43 27.39 6.42
N SER A 253 5.29 26.59 7.05
CA SER A 253 6.28 25.76 6.37
C SER A 253 5.66 24.76 5.40
N GLN A 254 4.51 24.16 5.72
CA GLN A 254 3.78 23.29 4.79
C GLN A 254 3.39 24.04 3.52
N VAL A 255 2.81 25.23 3.67
CA VAL A 255 2.42 26.08 2.53
C VAL A 255 3.63 26.47 1.68
N ILE A 256 4.75 26.86 2.30
CA ILE A 256 5.99 27.20 1.58
C ILE A 256 6.50 26.00 0.80
N LEU A 257 6.48 24.80 1.38
CA LEU A 257 6.85 23.56 0.69
C LEU A 257 5.90 23.24 -0.48
N TYR A 258 4.60 23.54 -0.36
CA TYR A 258 3.66 23.44 -1.50
C TYR A 258 4.00 24.42 -2.62
N THR A 259 4.48 25.63 -2.32
CA THR A 259 4.94 26.54 -3.38
C THR A 259 6.13 25.96 -4.14
N LEU A 260 7.09 25.30 -3.45
CA LEU A 260 8.21 24.60 -4.09
C LEU A 260 7.73 23.41 -4.94
N MET A 261 6.82 22.59 -4.42
CA MET A 261 6.23 21.48 -5.17
C MET A 261 5.45 21.96 -6.40
N GLY A 262 4.78 23.10 -6.30
CA GLY A 262 4.08 23.74 -7.43
C GLY A 262 4.96 23.99 -8.65
N LEU A 263 6.27 24.20 -8.46
CA LEU A 263 7.26 24.39 -9.54
C LEU A 263 7.41 23.18 -10.47
N GLU A 264 6.98 21.99 -10.05
CA GLU A 264 6.97 20.81 -10.91
C GLU A 264 5.86 20.87 -11.97
N ARG A 265 4.79 21.62 -11.67
CA ARG A 265 3.58 21.68 -12.49
C ARG A 265 3.43 23.02 -13.20
N ARG A 266 3.82 24.11 -12.53
CA ARG A 266 3.46 25.50 -12.88
C ARG A 266 4.62 26.45 -12.60
N CYS A 267 4.43 27.71 -12.97
CA CYS A 267 5.35 28.79 -12.57
C CYS A 267 5.33 29.01 -11.05
N ASP A 268 6.36 29.68 -10.53
CA ASP A 268 6.46 29.97 -9.11
C ASP A 268 5.30 30.85 -8.63
N ALA A 269 4.53 30.34 -7.68
CA ALA A 269 3.48 31.11 -7.04
C ALA A 269 4.06 32.20 -6.11
N GLU A 270 5.25 31.97 -5.55
CA GLU A 270 5.95 32.75 -4.49
C GLU A 270 5.18 32.85 -3.16
N THR A 271 3.88 32.61 -3.18
CA THR A 271 2.95 32.76 -2.06
C THR A 271 1.91 31.64 -2.12
N GLY A 272 1.49 31.18 -0.96
CA GLY A 272 0.29 30.38 -0.79
C GLY A 272 -0.56 30.93 0.34
N PHE A 273 -1.67 30.26 0.63
CA PHE A 273 -2.62 30.68 1.64
C PHE A 273 -2.90 29.57 2.65
N LEU A 274 -3.17 29.98 3.89
CA LEU A 274 -3.56 29.10 4.97
C LEU A 274 -4.95 29.52 5.48
N LEU A 275 -5.95 28.67 5.28
CA LEU A 275 -7.33 28.92 5.70
C LEU A 275 -7.65 28.14 6.97
N TYR A 276 -8.01 28.86 8.04
CA TYR A 276 -8.53 28.25 9.25
C TYR A 276 -10.04 28.14 9.19
N LEU A 277 -10.55 26.94 8.92
CA LEU A 277 -11.97 26.68 8.71
C LEU A 277 -12.84 27.04 9.93
N LYS A 278 -12.28 26.94 11.14
CA LYS A 278 -12.99 27.28 12.39
C LYS A 278 -13.36 28.76 12.49
N THR A 279 -12.49 29.64 12.01
CA THR A 279 -12.68 31.11 12.10
C THR A 279 -13.03 31.73 10.75
N GLY A 280 -12.71 31.05 9.65
CA GLY A 280 -12.79 31.58 8.29
C GLY A 280 -11.62 32.48 7.93
N ASN A 281 -10.60 32.63 8.80
CA ASN A 281 -9.48 33.54 8.55
C ASN A 281 -8.49 32.93 7.55
N LEU A 282 -8.10 33.74 6.57
CA LEU A 282 -7.18 33.41 5.51
C LEU A 282 -5.86 34.17 5.70
N HIS A 283 -4.76 33.44 5.86
CA HIS A 283 -3.43 34.01 6.10
C HIS A 283 -2.55 33.85 4.86
N PRO A 284 -1.95 34.94 4.33
CA PRO A 284 -0.95 34.83 3.28
C PRO A 284 0.36 34.26 3.85
N VAL A 285 0.97 33.35 3.10
CA VAL A 285 2.26 32.75 3.42
C VAL A 285 3.20 32.93 2.24
N VAL A 286 4.10 33.89 2.36
CA VAL A 286 5.14 34.16 1.36
C VAL A 286 6.31 33.22 1.61
N GLY A 287 6.72 32.47 0.59
CA GLY A 287 7.88 31.60 0.64
C GLY A 287 9.08 32.29 0.03
N ASN A 288 9.78 33.12 0.79
CA ASN A 288 10.99 33.78 0.30
C ASN A 288 12.14 32.76 0.14
N HIS A 289 13.25 33.19 -0.45
CA HIS A 289 14.41 32.31 -0.66
C HIS A 289 14.97 31.74 0.65
N MET A 290 15.03 32.55 1.72
CA MET A 290 15.55 32.14 3.02
C MET A 290 14.70 31.02 3.64
N ASP A 291 13.38 31.14 3.65
CA ASP A 291 12.48 30.13 4.20
C ASP A 291 12.60 28.82 3.43
N ARG A 292 12.63 28.88 2.09
CA ARG A 292 12.83 27.71 1.22
C ARG A 292 14.17 27.04 1.48
N ARG A 293 15.23 27.83 1.63
CA ARG A 293 16.59 27.36 1.93
C ARG A 293 16.64 26.61 3.25
N GLU A 294 16.11 27.19 4.32
CA GLU A 294 16.12 26.54 5.65
C GLU A 294 15.27 25.27 5.69
N LEU A 295 14.12 25.26 5.00
CA LEU A 295 13.29 24.07 4.89
C LEU A 295 13.96 22.96 4.06
N LEU A 296 14.68 23.30 2.99
CA LEU A 296 15.44 22.33 2.21
C LEU A 296 16.67 21.81 2.97
N LYS A 297 17.33 22.63 3.79
CA LYS A 297 18.39 22.18 4.71
C LYS A 297 17.85 21.20 5.76
N LEU A 298 16.71 21.49 6.38
CA LEU A 298 16.03 20.55 7.28
C LEU A 298 15.65 19.25 6.56
N ARG A 299 15.15 19.35 5.33
CA ARG A 299 14.84 18.20 4.48
C ARG A 299 16.09 17.37 4.18
N ASN A 300 17.24 17.99 3.91
CA ASN A 300 18.51 17.28 3.69
C ASN A 300 18.99 16.57 4.96
N LEU A 301 18.85 17.19 6.13
CA LEU A 301 19.20 16.55 7.40
C LEU A 301 18.28 15.34 7.67
N LEU A 302 16.99 15.47 7.43
CA LEU A 302 16.04 14.35 7.53
C LEU A 302 16.37 13.23 6.52
N ALA A 303 16.66 13.59 5.27
CA ALA A 303 17.04 12.63 4.23
C ALA A 303 18.34 11.90 4.58
N HIS A 304 19.32 12.59 5.15
CA HIS A 304 20.57 11.99 5.62
C HIS A 304 20.30 10.91 6.66
N HIS A 305 19.49 11.19 7.69
CA HIS A 305 19.18 10.18 8.73
C HIS A 305 18.35 9.01 8.19
N LEU A 306 17.44 9.25 7.25
CA LEU A 306 16.65 8.18 6.63
C LEU A 306 17.49 7.31 5.68
N GLY A 307 18.41 7.91 4.91
CA GLY A 307 19.27 7.20 3.97
C GLY A 307 20.47 6.49 4.64
N ASN A 308 20.98 7.03 5.75
CA ASN A 308 22.12 6.50 6.50
C ASN A 308 21.68 5.83 7.81
N ASN A 309 20.63 5.01 7.74
CA ASN A 309 20.04 4.30 8.88
C ASN A 309 20.78 3.01 9.28
N LEU A 310 21.90 2.68 8.61
CA LEU A 310 22.73 1.51 8.90
C LEU A 310 24.21 1.91 8.94
N GLU A 311 24.93 1.38 9.91
CA GLU A 311 26.38 1.55 10.04
C GLU A 311 27.10 0.19 10.06
N LYS A 312 28.32 0.17 9.51
CA LYS A 312 29.20 -1.00 9.56
C LYS A 312 30.24 -0.81 10.65
N VAL A 313 30.31 -1.73 11.59
CA VAL A 313 31.28 -1.73 12.68
C VAL A 313 32.58 -2.40 12.23
N GLU A 314 33.70 -2.02 12.83
CA GLU A 314 34.97 -2.72 12.68
C GLU A 314 34.77 -4.23 12.97
N GLY A 315 35.07 -5.08 11.98
CA GLY A 315 34.73 -6.51 12.01
C GLY A 315 33.63 -6.94 11.04
N GLY A 316 32.99 -6.00 10.34
CA GLY A 316 32.08 -6.28 9.22
C GLY A 316 30.62 -6.55 9.61
N THR A 317 30.29 -6.50 10.89
CA THR A 317 28.90 -6.56 11.38
C THR A 317 28.16 -5.25 11.07
N THR A 318 26.90 -5.36 10.64
CA THR A 318 26.04 -4.20 10.36
C THR A 318 25.08 -4.01 11.51
N ARG A 319 24.91 -2.76 11.97
CA ARG A 319 23.93 -2.40 13.00
C ARG A 319 23.11 -1.18 12.56
N LEU A 320 22.02 -0.92 13.29
CA LEU A 320 21.21 0.28 13.11
C LEU A 320 22.03 1.52 13.48
N ALA A 321 22.00 2.54 12.64
CA ALA A 321 22.68 3.80 12.93
C ALA A 321 21.98 4.57 14.05
N PRO A 322 22.69 5.42 14.81
CA PRO A 322 22.06 6.27 15.81
C PRO A 322 21.08 7.25 15.16
N LEU A 323 19.96 7.49 15.83
CA LEU A 323 19.00 8.52 15.45
C LEU A 323 19.49 9.89 15.93
N PRO A 324 18.89 11.00 15.43
CA PRO A 324 19.13 12.31 16.04
C PRO A 324 18.92 12.28 17.55
N ALA A 325 19.71 13.06 18.28
CA ALA A 325 19.65 13.12 19.74
C ALA A 325 18.23 13.44 20.25
N VAL A 326 17.91 12.90 21.43
CA VAL A 326 16.69 13.28 22.16
C VAL A 326 16.79 14.75 22.55
N ILE A 327 15.72 15.51 22.31
CA ILE A 327 15.68 16.93 22.67
C ILE A 327 15.39 17.12 24.17
N PHE A 328 15.87 18.22 24.74
CA PHE A 328 15.66 18.56 26.16
C PHE A 328 14.35 19.31 26.45
N ASP A 329 13.53 19.58 25.43
CA ASP A 329 12.22 20.24 25.59
C ASP A 329 11.17 19.22 26.09
N SER A 330 10.89 19.29 27.40
CA SER A 330 9.93 18.41 28.07
C SER A 330 8.49 18.59 27.57
N GLN A 331 8.09 19.79 27.12
CA GLN A 331 6.75 20.04 26.59
C GLN A 331 6.60 19.44 25.19
N ALA A 332 7.58 19.61 24.32
CA ALA A 332 7.58 18.98 23.00
C ALA A 332 7.58 17.46 23.10
N CYS A 333 8.35 16.91 24.03
CA CYS A 333 8.39 15.47 24.32
C CYS A 333 7.05 14.97 24.86
N LYS A 334 6.44 15.62 25.87
CA LYS A 334 5.17 15.19 26.49
C LYS A 334 4.04 14.91 25.50
N PHE A 335 3.94 15.71 24.44
CA PHE A 335 2.90 15.56 23.40
C PHE A 335 3.41 14.85 22.13
N CYS A 336 4.59 14.22 22.18
CA CYS A 336 5.18 13.54 21.04
C CYS A 336 4.46 12.22 20.74
N PRO A 337 3.88 12.03 19.53
CA PRO A 337 3.22 10.77 19.19
C PRO A 337 4.20 9.60 19.00
N GLN A 338 5.49 9.89 18.88
CA GLN A 338 6.56 8.89 18.69
C GLN A 338 7.29 8.54 19.99
N MET A 339 6.75 8.90 21.16
CA MET A 339 7.40 8.70 22.46
C MET A 339 7.85 7.24 22.69
N ARG A 340 6.95 6.28 22.47
CA ARG A 340 7.25 4.84 22.60
C ARG A 340 8.40 4.41 21.70
N ASN A 341 8.33 4.76 20.41
CA ASN A 341 9.36 4.37 19.43
C ASN A 341 10.69 5.06 19.74
N CYS A 342 10.66 6.29 20.27
CA CYS A 342 11.83 7.00 20.76
C CYS A 342 12.53 6.23 21.88
N ALA A 343 11.77 5.79 22.89
CA ALA A 343 12.27 4.99 24.02
C ALA A 343 12.80 3.61 23.58
N LEU A 344 12.06 2.90 22.71
CA LEU A 344 12.47 1.59 22.19
C LEU A 344 13.79 1.65 21.43
N TYR A 345 13.94 2.65 20.55
CA TYR A 345 15.17 2.82 19.79
C TYR A 345 16.34 3.20 20.69
N ASN A 346 16.14 4.09 21.67
CA ASN A 346 17.18 4.53 22.60
C ASN A 346 17.75 3.38 23.44
N ASN A 347 16.86 2.54 23.98
CA ASN A 347 17.25 1.33 24.71
C ASN A 347 18.03 0.35 23.83
N SER A 348 17.68 0.27 22.54
CA SER A 348 18.34 -0.62 21.58
C SER A 348 19.72 -0.11 21.15
N SER A 349 19.94 1.21 21.19
CA SER A 349 21.20 1.86 20.81
C SER A 349 22.18 2.08 21.98
N ALA A 350 21.83 1.68 23.20
CA ALA A 350 22.64 1.82 24.43
C ALA A 350 23.05 3.28 24.75
N GLU A 351 22.23 4.26 24.36
CA GLU A 351 22.45 5.67 24.71
C GLU A 351 21.89 5.98 26.12
N PRO A 352 22.50 6.91 26.89
CA PRO A 352 21.96 7.34 28.19
C PRO A 352 20.50 7.80 28.07
N GLN A 353 19.61 7.20 28.85
CA GLN A 353 18.17 7.42 28.73
C GLN A 353 17.67 8.44 29.76
N PRO A 354 17.00 9.52 29.32
CA PRO A 354 16.26 10.39 30.22
C PRO A 354 15.20 9.60 31.04
N PRO A 355 15.00 9.92 32.33
CA PRO A 355 14.08 9.16 33.21
C PRO A 355 12.64 9.02 32.67
N PHE A 356 12.15 10.04 31.96
CA PHE A 356 10.80 10.02 31.37
C PHE A 356 10.66 9.00 30.22
N LEU A 357 11.76 8.69 29.51
CA LEU A 357 11.75 7.65 28.47
C LEU A 357 11.85 6.26 29.07
N GLU A 358 12.47 6.10 30.24
CA GLU A 358 12.60 4.81 30.91
C GLU A 358 11.22 4.24 31.27
N GLN A 359 10.32 5.09 31.76
CA GLN A 359 8.92 4.75 32.09
C GLN A 359 8.16 4.09 30.93
N GLU A 360 8.47 4.46 29.68
CA GLU A 360 7.81 3.92 28.49
C GLU A 360 8.27 2.50 28.12
N SER A 361 9.37 2.03 28.71
CA SER A 361 9.97 0.72 28.42
C SER A 361 10.12 -0.19 29.64
N GLN A 362 9.73 0.26 30.83
CA GLN A 362 9.87 -0.49 32.10
C GLN A 362 9.17 -1.85 32.11
N HIS A 363 8.11 -2.02 31.31
CA HIS A 363 7.38 -3.29 31.17
C HIS A 363 8.05 -4.30 30.23
N LEU A 364 9.18 -3.95 29.61
CA LEU A 364 9.91 -4.78 28.66
C LEU A 364 11.18 -5.33 29.30
N ASN A 365 11.45 -6.61 29.06
CA ASN A 365 12.71 -7.23 29.47
C ASN A 365 13.76 -7.19 28.34
N GLN A 366 14.97 -7.64 28.64
CA GLN A 366 16.07 -7.62 27.68
C GLN A 366 15.79 -8.48 26.43
N LEU A 367 15.08 -9.60 26.56
CA LEU A 367 14.71 -10.46 25.41
C LEU A 367 13.77 -9.73 24.45
N HIS A 368 12.80 -8.97 24.98
CA HIS A 368 11.89 -8.16 24.16
C HIS A 368 12.65 -7.09 23.37
N LEU A 369 13.58 -6.39 24.01
CA LEU A 369 14.40 -5.35 23.39
C LEU A 369 15.35 -5.92 22.32
N GLN A 370 15.98 -7.07 22.59
CA GLN A 370 16.81 -7.77 21.61
C GLN A 370 16.01 -8.25 20.40
N TYR A 371 14.81 -8.79 20.62
CA TYR A 371 13.90 -9.20 19.55
C TYR A 371 13.52 -8.00 18.68
N PHE A 372 13.14 -6.87 19.30
CA PHE A 372 12.82 -5.63 18.61
C PHE A 372 14.01 -5.14 17.75
N SER A 373 15.18 -4.98 18.35
CA SER A 373 16.38 -4.48 17.66
C SER A 373 16.76 -5.36 16.47
N ARG A 374 16.74 -6.69 16.65
CA ARG A 374 17.05 -7.66 15.59
C ARG A 374 16.08 -7.56 14.41
N TRP A 375 14.77 -7.56 14.66
CA TRP A 375 13.78 -7.50 13.58
C TRP A 375 13.75 -6.15 12.89
N LEU A 376 13.99 -5.06 13.62
CA LEU A 376 14.11 -3.72 13.03
C LEU A 376 15.33 -3.66 12.09
N LEU A 377 16.47 -4.21 12.49
CA LEU A 377 17.67 -4.32 11.65
C LEU A 377 17.40 -5.13 10.37
N LEU A 378 16.78 -6.31 10.49
CA LEU A 378 16.45 -7.16 9.34
C LEU A 378 15.49 -6.46 8.37
N CYS A 379 14.45 -5.81 8.89
CA CYS A 379 13.53 -5.04 8.06
C CYS A 379 14.25 -3.88 7.35
N THR A 380 15.19 -3.21 8.02
CA THR A 380 15.95 -2.09 7.43
C THR A 380 16.91 -2.58 6.32
N LEU A 381 17.56 -3.73 6.52
CA LEU A 381 18.42 -4.36 5.51
C LEU A 381 17.64 -4.79 4.26
N GLU A 382 16.47 -5.39 4.46
CA GLU A 382 15.60 -5.81 3.35
C GLU A 382 15.06 -4.59 2.59
N ALA A 383 14.57 -3.57 3.31
CA ALA A 383 14.10 -2.32 2.70
C ALA A 383 15.18 -1.66 1.81
N ARG A 384 16.43 -1.61 2.29
CA ARG A 384 17.56 -1.08 1.51
C ARG A 384 17.87 -1.92 0.27
N THR A 385 17.70 -3.24 0.37
CA THR A 385 17.89 -4.15 -0.77
C THR A 385 16.78 -3.95 -1.82
N MET A 386 15.54 -3.73 -1.38
CA MET A 386 14.41 -3.42 -2.25
C MET A 386 14.62 -2.09 -2.99
N GLU A 387 15.02 -1.03 -2.28
CA GLU A 387 15.30 0.29 -2.88
C GLU A 387 16.40 0.26 -3.96
N ASN A 388 17.37 -0.65 -3.83
CA ASN A 388 18.43 -0.84 -4.81
C ASN A 388 17.96 -1.53 -6.10
N LYS A 389 16.90 -2.36 -6.04
CA LYS A 389 16.46 -3.22 -7.16
C LYS A 389 15.47 -2.54 -8.12
N GLY A 390 14.78 -1.49 -7.69
CA GLY A 390 13.66 -0.96 -8.47
C GLY A 390 13.00 0.22 -7.77
N SER A 391 13.58 1.41 -7.92
CA SER A 391 13.10 2.62 -7.25
C SER A 391 12.31 3.48 -8.22
N ARG A 392 11.34 4.24 -7.67
CA ARG A 392 10.53 5.25 -8.38
C ARG A 392 11.37 6.23 -9.20
N ARG A 393 12.68 6.36 -8.92
CA ARG A 393 13.63 7.14 -9.73
C ARG A 393 13.59 6.83 -11.22
N ASN A 394 13.29 5.60 -11.60
CA ASN A 394 13.19 5.22 -13.02
C ASN A 394 12.10 6.02 -13.74
N ILE A 395 11.01 6.41 -13.05
CA ILE A 395 9.87 7.15 -13.62
C ILE A 395 10.30 8.51 -14.20
N TRP A 396 11.28 9.18 -13.58
CA TRP A 396 11.76 10.51 -13.98
C TRP A 396 13.18 10.54 -14.56
N LEU A 397 13.97 9.46 -14.42
CA LEU A 397 15.33 9.38 -14.98
C LEU A 397 15.45 8.52 -16.25
N GLN A 398 14.46 7.68 -16.55
CA GLN A 398 14.44 6.86 -17.77
C GLN A 398 13.32 7.30 -18.72
N SER A 399 13.45 6.98 -20.00
CA SER A 399 12.37 7.15 -20.96
C SER A 399 11.27 6.10 -20.70
N ALA A 400 10.02 6.43 -21.03
CA ALA A 400 8.91 5.48 -20.89
C ALA A 400 9.10 4.26 -21.82
N GLN A 401 9.71 4.46 -22.99
CA GLN A 401 9.98 3.43 -23.98
C GLN A 401 11.03 2.42 -23.47
N ASP A 402 12.06 2.88 -22.76
CA ASP A 402 13.08 1.97 -22.21
C ASP A 402 12.53 1.15 -21.04
N ARG A 403 11.67 1.75 -20.20
CA ARG A 403 10.98 1.01 -19.14
C ARG A 403 9.98 0.00 -19.69
N GLU A 404 9.31 0.33 -20.78
CA GLU A 404 8.41 -0.61 -21.47
C GLU A 404 9.17 -1.84 -21.98
N LYS A 405 10.38 -1.68 -22.54
CA LYS A 405 11.24 -2.82 -22.93
C LYS A 405 11.59 -3.73 -21.74
N SER A 406 11.70 -3.17 -20.54
CA SER A 406 11.93 -3.95 -19.30
C SER A 406 10.66 -4.54 -18.68
N GLY A 407 9.47 -4.24 -19.22
CA GLY A 407 8.19 -4.73 -18.71
C GLY A 407 7.65 -4.00 -17.47
N SER A 408 8.24 -2.87 -17.06
CA SER A 408 7.83 -2.12 -15.86
C SER A 408 6.92 -0.92 -16.15
N CYS A 409 6.61 -0.66 -17.42
CA CYS A 409 5.84 0.50 -17.86
C CYS A 409 4.97 0.18 -19.09
N MET A 410 3.80 0.78 -19.17
CA MET A 410 3.00 0.91 -20.39
C MET A 410 3.02 2.36 -20.87
N ALA A 411 3.68 2.63 -21.98
CA ALA A 411 3.78 3.97 -22.57
C ALA A 411 2.66 4.22 -23.60
N ASN A 412 2.50 5.49 -24.01
CA ASN A 412 1.59 5.91 -25.10
C ASN A 412 0.11 5.56 -24.86
N MET A 413 -0.37 5.75 -23.63
CA MET A 413 -1.71 5.37 -23.21
C MET A 413 -2.64 6.59 -23.22
N LYS A 414 -3.73 6.53 -23.98
CA LYS A 414 -4.77 7.57 -23.99
C LYS A 414 -5.95 7.14 -23.14
N ARG A 415 -6.47 8.05 -22.32
CA ARG A 415 -7.73 7.84 -21.60
C ARG A 415 -8.86 7.70 -22.62
N THR A 416 -9.71 6.71 -22.43
CA THR A 416 -10.89 6.43 -23.25
C THR A 416 -12.12 6.24 -22.35
N GLY A 417 -13.31 6.49 -22.89
CA GLY A 417 -14.55 6.39 -22.14
C GLY A 417 -14.70 7.46 -21.04
N GLU A 418 -15.83 7.37 -20.33
CA GLU A 418 -16.09 8.18 -19.15
C GLU A 418 -15.41 7.57 -17.91
N VAL A 419 -15.04 8.44 -16.97
CA VAL A 419 -14.48 8.02 -15.68
C VAL A 419 -15.64 7.69 -14.75
N ALA A 420 -15.66 6.46 -14.21
CA ALA A 420 -16.71 6.02 -13.30
C ALA A 420 -16.21 6.09 -11.84
N ALA A 421 -16.90 6.85 -10.98
CA ALA A 421 -16.64 6.83 -9.55
C ALA A 421 -17.20 5.53 -8.95
N LEU A 422 -16.33 4.72 -8.34
CA LEU A 422 -16.71 3.45 -7.69
C LEU A 422 -17.02 3.66 -6.20
N ALA A 423 -16.25 4.53 -5.56
CA ALA A 423 -16.38 4.95 -4.16
C ALA A 423 -15.71 6.31 -4.00
N ASP A 424 -15.81 6.90 -2.79
CA ASP A 424 -15.07 8.12 -2.46
C ASP A 424 -13.57 7.91 -2.72
N ASP A 425 -12.97 8.81 -3.51
CA ASP A 425 -11.56 8.79 -3.92
C ASP A 425 -11.13 7.53 -4.70
N VAL A 426 -12.06 6.81 -5.34
CA VAL A 426 -11.75 5.65 -6.19
C VAL A 426 -12.46 5.76 -7.53
N PHE A 427 -11.68 5.95 -8.59
CA PHE A 427 -12.16 6.26 -9.93
C PHE A 427 -11.66 5.23 -10.94
N LEU A 428 -12.57 4.61 -11.67
CA LEU A 428 -12.28 3.66 -12.73
C LEU A 428 -11.93 4.39 -14.03
N HIS A 429 -10.73 4.13 -14.54
CA HIS A 429 -10.20 4.72 -15.76
C HIS A 429 -9.87 3.65 -16.78
N HIS A 430 -10.23 3.90 -18.04
CA HIS A 430 -9.88 3.04 -19.16
C HIS A 430 -8.81 3.73 -20.01
N PHE A 431 -7.73 3.04 -20.29
CA PHE A 431 -6.66 3.55 -21.14
C PHE A 431 -6.45 2.62 -22.33
N LYS A 432 -6.29 3.20 -23.51
CA LYS A 432 -6.00 2.50 -24.76
C LYS A 432 -4.69 2.98 -25.36
N ARG A 433 -3.89 2.05 -25.90
CA ARG A 433 -2.62 2.36 -26.54
C ARG A 433 -2.81 3.16 -27.83
N GLN A 434 -1.97 4.17 -28.03
CA GLN A 434 -1.88 4.92 -29.29
C GLN A 434 -0.78 4.33 -30.18
N GLY A 435 -1.13 3.95 -31.43
CA GLY A 435 -0.14 3.66 -32.48
C GLY A 435 0.22 2.20 -32.79
N GLY A 436 -0.58 1.19 -32.41
CA GLY A 436 -0.45 -0.18 -32.92
C GLY A 436 -0.73 -1.30 -31.91
N ILE A 437 -0.94 -2.53 -32.43
CA ILE A 437 -1.23 -3.76 -31.66
C ILE A 437 0.11 -4.39 -31.23
N GLN A 438 0.80 -3.75 -30.29
CA GLN A 438 1.89 -4.41 -29.58
C GLN A 438 1.36 -4.82 -28.21
N ALA A 439 1.40 -6.13 -27.94
CA ALA A 439 0.87 -6.70 -26.71
C ALA A 439 1.46 -5.97 -25.50
N LEU A 440 0.59 -5.54 -24.59
CA LEU A 440 1.00 -4.99 -23.30
C LEU A 440 1.68 -6.11 -22.50
N THR A 441 2.96 -5.97 -22.21
CA THR A 441 3.75 -6.97 -21.46
C THR A 441 4.25 -6.39 -20.14
N GLY A 442 4.23 -7.22 -19.10
CA GLY A 442 4.97 -6.98 -17.84
C GLY A 442 4.09 -6.65 -16.63
N LEU A 443 3.08 -5.79 -16.77
CA LEU A 443 2.07 -5.59 -15.72
C LEU A 443 1.01 -6.70 -15.78
N ILE A 444 0.49 -7.11 -14.62
CA ILE A 444 -0.63 -8.06 -14.46
C ILE A 444 -1.81 -7.44 -13.68
N VAL A 445 -2.99 -8.06 -13.79
CA VAL A 445 -4.16 -7.65 -12.98
C VAL A 445 -3.81 -7.80 -11.50
N GLY A 446 -4.11 -6.77 -10.71
CA GLY A 446 -3.75 -6.67 -9.30
C GLY A 446 -2.47 -5.88 -9.02
N ASP A 447 -1.66 -5.57 -10.03
CA ASP A 447 -0.46 -4.76 -9.84
C ASP A 447 -0.82 -3.33 -9.45
N ARG A 448 -0.03 -2.77 -8.54
CA ARG A 448 -0.11 -1.35 -8.20
C ARG A 448 0.65 -0.52 -9.22
N VAL A 449 0.03 0.55 -9.70
CA VAL A 449 0.58 1.42 -10.74
C VAL A 449 0.55 2.89 -10.33
N VAL A 450 1.50 3.65 -10.87
CA VAL A 450 1.53 5.11 -10.87
C VAL A 450 1.24 5.59 -12.28
N VAL A 451 0.25 6.47 -12.41
CA VAL A 451 -0.08 7.11 -13.68
C VAL A 451 0.64 8.45 -13.74
N SER A 452 1.38 8.66 -14.83
CA SER A 452 2.04 9.93 -15.16
C SER A 452 1.63 10.37 -16.57
N GLY A 453 1.67 11.66 -16.85
CA GLY A 453 1.69 12.15 -18.22
C GLY A 453 3.02 11.82 -18.89
N GLN A 454 3.03 11.77 -20.22
CA GLN A 454 4.27 11.68 -20.98
C GLN A 454 5.09 12.99 -20.90
N ASP A 455 4.39 14.12 -20.71
CA ASP A 455 4.99 15.38 -20.27
C ASP A 455 5.67 15.20 -18.90
N VAL A 456 6.93 15.62 -18.81
CA VAL A 456 7.76 15.56 -17.62
C VAL A 456 7.15 16.32 -16.44
N ARG A 457 6.31 17.32 -16.68
CA ARG A 457 5.62 18.07 -15.60
C ARG A 457 4.53 17.26 -14.90
N LEU A 458 3.98 16.24 -15.56
CA LEU A 458 2.85 15.45 -15.07
C LEU A 458 3.28 14.12 -14.44
N ILE A 459 4.34 14.13 -13.63
CA ILE A 459 4.78 12.93 -12.89
C ILE A 459 3.83 12.66 -11.72
N GLY A 460 3.43 11.39 -11.56
CA GLY A 460 2.68 10.91 -10.40
C GLY A 460 1.34 11.60 -10.20
N VAL A 461 0.54 11.73 -11.26
CA VAL A 461 -0.76 12.42 -11.20
C VAL A 461 -1.84 11.63 -10.48
N ALA A 462 -1.74 10.30 -10.49
CA ALA A 462 -2.61 9.37 -9.76
C ALA A 462 -1.86 8.05 -9.49
N ALA A 463 -2.33 7.28 -8.51
CA ALA A 463 -1.87 5.93 -8.23
C ALA A 463 -3.06 5.00 -7.99
N GLY A 464 -2.87 3.71 -8.22
CA GLY A 464 -3.98 2.77 -8.15
C GLY A 464 -3.61 1.34 -8.49
N TYR A 465 -4.59 0.54 -8.88
CA TYR A 465 -4.41 -0.87 -9.19
C TYR A 465 -4.97 -1.20 -10.58
N VAL A 466 -4.29 -2.11 -11.27
CA VAL A 466 -4.79 -2.70 -12.52
C VAL A 466 -5.94 -3.65 -12.19
N THR A 467 -7.10 -3.40 -12.79
CA THR A 467 -8.34 -4.15 -12.56
C THR A 467 -8.64 -5.11 -13.71
N GLU A 468 -8.41 -4.68 -14.93
CA GLU A 468 -8.61 -5.47 -16.14
C GLU A 468 -7.52 -5.15 -17.15
N MET A 469 -7.17 -6.15 -17.97
CA MET A 469 -6.24 -5.97 -19.08
C MET A 469 -6.64 -6.77 -20.29
N THR A 470 -6.39 -6.15 -21.44
CA THR A 470 -6.50 -6.72 -22.77
C THR A 470 -5.18 -6.48 -23.50
N SER A 471 -5.09 -6.92 -24.76
CA SER A 471 -3.86 -6.77 -25.56
C SER A 471 -3.47 -5.32 -25.86
N ASP A 472 -4.42 -4.38 -25.89
CA ASP A 472 -4.22 -2.97 -26.27
C ASP A 472 -4.85 -1.95 -25.31
N ALA A 473 -5.56 -2.41 -24.28
CA ALA A 473 -6.18 -1.56 -23.28
C ALA A 473 -6.00 -2.08 -21.85
N VAL A 474 -5.91 -1.14 -20.91
CA VAL A 474 -5.79 -1.40 -19.47
C VAL A 474 -6.84 -0.58 -18.72
N THR A 475 -7.48 -1.21 -17.75
CA THR A 475 -8.42 -0.56 -16.85
C THR A 475 -7.84 -0.51 -15.45
N CYS A 476 -7.83 0.67 -14.84
CA CYS A 476 -7.27 0.88 -13.50
C CYS A 476 -8.29 1.55 -12.58
N SER A 477 -8.32 1.12 -11.32
CA SER A 477 -8.92 1.89 -10.23
C SER A 477 -7.87 2.84 -9.67
N LEU A 478 -8.11 4.14 -9.79
CA LEU A 478 -7.16 5.20 -9.42
C LEU A 478 -7.70 6.05 -8.27
N ASP A 479 -6.78 6.62 -7.50
CA ASP A 479 -7.07 7.49 -6.36
C ASP A 479 -7.52 8.91 -6.73
N ARG A 480 -7.51 9.26 -8.03
CA ARG A 480 -7.88 10.58 -8.53
C ARG A 480 -8.61 10.51 -9.86
N ASP A 481 -9.53 11.44 -10.08
CA ASP A 481 -10.18 11.65 -11.36
C ASP A 481 -9.25 12.41 -12.33
N LEU A 482 -8.94 11.77 -13.45
CA LEU A 482 -8.12 12.31 -14.53
C LEU A 482 -8.95 12.91 -15.67
N SER A 483 -10.28 12.99 -15.53
CA SER A 483 -11.20 13.60 -16.51
C SER A 483 -10.89 15.07 -16.79
N LYS A 484 -10.37 15.80 -15.79
CA LYS A 484 -9.93 17.20 -15.89
C LYS A 484 -8.79 17.44 -16.89
N TYR A 485 -8.02 16.39 -17.23
CA TYR A 485 -6.96 16.52 -18.22
C TYR A 485 -7.56 16.38 -19.63
N PRO A 486 -7.14 17.22 -20.60
CA PRO A 486 -7.62 17.14 -21.97
C PRO A 486 -7.42 15.75 -22.58
N ALA A 487 -8.32 15.33 -23.47
CA ALA A 487 -8.21 14.05 -24.18
C ALA A 487 -6.94 13.92 -25.08
N SER A 488 -6.27 15.04 -25.35
CA SER A 488 -4.98 15.07 -26.05
C SER A 488 -3.81 14.59 -25.19
N VAL A 489 -3.94 14.58 -23.86
CA VAL A 489 -2.88 14.15 -22.95
C VAL A 489 -2.63 12.65 -23.12
N VAL A 490 -1.36 12.32 -23.35
CA VAL A 490 -0.86 10.95 -23.42
C VAL A 490 -0.26 10.60 -22.07
N PHE A 491 -0.71 9.48 -21.51
CA PHE A 491 -0.29 8.96 -20.22
C PHE A 491 0.69 7.79 -20.39
N ARG A 492 1.34 7.46 -19.28
CA ARG A 492 2.10 6.25 -19.06
C ARG A 492 1.73 5.67 -17.69
N LEU A 493 1.75 4.34 -17.60
CA LEU A 493 1.45 3.61 -16.37
C LEU A 493 2.72 2.85 -15.98
N ASP A 494 3.29 3.22 -14.83
CA ASP A 494 4.52 2.63 -14.31
C ASP A 494 4.19 1.73 -13.11
N GLN A 495 4.84 0.58 -12.97
CA GLN A 495 4.69 -0.28 -11.78
C GLN A 495 5.18 0.47 -10.52
N ASP A 496 4.38 0.49 -9.45
CA ASP A 496 4.76 1.13 -8.19
C ASP A 496 5.57 0.18 -7.29
N GLU A 497 6.80 -0.14 -7.68
CA GLU A 497 7.70 -1.01 -6.88
C GLU A 497 7.99 -0.43 -5.49
N GLY A 498 7.87 0.88 -5.30
CA GLY A 498 8.07 1.58 -4.02
C GLY A 498 6.91 1.45 -3.02
N ALA A 499 5.80 0.81 -3.40
CA ALA A 499 4.62 0.64 -2.58
C ALA A 499 4.73 -0.44 -1.50
N GLY A 500 5.49 -1.50 -1.78
CA GLY A 500 5.60 -2.71 -0.95
C GLY A 500 6.49 -2.56 0.28
N GLY A 501 6.51 -1.39 0.91
CA GLY A 501 7.43 -1.09 2.02
C GLY A 501 7.16 -1.91 3.28
N LEU A 502 8.19 -2.11 4.11
CA LEU A 502 8.12 -2.86 5.36
C LEU A 502 7.50 -2.08 6.53
N SER A 503 6.83 -0.95 6.26
CA SER A 503 6.25 -0.06 7.27
C SER A 503 5.21 -0.75 8.17
N THR A 504 4.38 -1.65 7.62
CA THR A 504 3.43 -2.46 8.40
C THR A 504 4.14 -3.43 9.34
N HIS A 505 5.24 -4.04 8.90
CA HIS A 505 6.03 -4.97 9.71
C HIS A 505 6.67 -4.23 10.89
N VAL A 506 7.29 -3.08 10.62
CA VAL A 506 7.89 -2.20 11.64
C VAL A 506 6.82 -1.65 12.60
N GLY A 507 5.64 -1.31 12.09
CA GLY A 507 4.48 -0.93 12.89
C GLY A 507 3.97 -2.03 13.82
N ASN A 508 3.84 -3.27 13.32
CA ASN A 508 3.47 -4.43 14.11
C ASN A 508 4.51 -4.74 15.19
N LEU A 509 5.80 -4.56 14.88
CA LEU A 509 6.88 -4.72 15.85
C LEU A 509 6.79 -3.69 16.98
N SER A 510 6.52 -2.42 16.66
CA SER A 510 6.24 -1.38 17.66
C SER A 510 5.01 -1.69 18.51
N LYS A 511 3.93 -2.18 17.89
CA LYS A 511 2.69 -2.57 18.58
C LYS A 511 2.90 -3.77 19.51
N LEU A 512 3.74 -4.73 19.12
CA LEU A 512 4.12 -5.86 19.96
C LEU A 512 4.83 -5.41 21.25
N MET A 513 5.52 -4.27 21.23
CA MET A 513 6.20 -3.70 22.40
C MET A 513 5.30 -2.81 23.27
N GLU A 514 4.02 -2.64 22.91
CA GLU A 514 3.07 -1.84 23.69
C GLU A 514 2.84 -2.43 25.10
N ASN A 515 2.63 -1.55 26.08
CA ASN A 515 2.15 -1.93 27.40
C ASN A 515 0.63 -2.18 27.37
N SER A 516 0.24 -3.32 26.79
CA SER A 516 -1.13 -3.80 26.80
C SER A 516 -1.17 -5.28 27.17
N PRO A 517 -2.26 -5.78 27.79
CA PRO A 517 -2.40 -7.20 28.12
C PRO A 517 -2.30 -8.10 26.88
N THR A 518 -2.78 -7.62 25.72
CA THR A 518 -2.71 -8.36 24.46
C THR A 518 -1.27 -8.47 23.96
N SER A 519 -0.54 -7.35 23.93
CA SER A 519 0.86 -7.33 23.48
C SER A 519 1.76 -8.09 24.45
N GLN A 520 1.54 -7.98 25.77
CA GLN A 520 2.25 -8.77 26.77
C GLN A 520 2.08 -10.27 26.53
N ARG A 521 0.84 -10.74 26.37
CA ARG A 521 0.55 -12.14 26.07
C ARG A 521 1.24 -12.61 24.79
N LEU A 522 1.26 -11.78 23.75
CA LEU A 522 1.97 -12.11 22.51
C LEU A 522 3.49 -12.19 22.70
N ARG A 523 4.09 -11.30 23.50
CA ARG A 523 5.53 -11.36 23.83
C ARG A 523 5.88 -12.63 24.60
N GLU A 524 5.08 -13.00 25.60
CA GLU A 524 5.26 -14.25 26.34
C GLU A 524 5.22 -15.47 25.40
N LEU A 525 4.25 -15.52 24.49
CA LEU A 525 4.08 -16.66 23.57
C LEU A 525 5.13 -16.72 22.44
N ILE A 526 5.50 -15.58 21.86
CA ILE A 526 6.32 -15.49 20.64
C ILE A 526 7.80 -15.26 20.94
N VAL A 527 8.10 -14.41 21.93
CA VAL A 527 9.48 -14.00 22.24
C VAL A 527 10.07 -14.86 23.35
N GLU A 528 9.29 -15.12 24.40
CA GLU A 528 9.73 -15.94 25.54
C GLU A 528 9.40 -17.42 25.37
N PHE A 529 8.68 -17.78 24.30
CA PHE A 529 8.27 -19.16 24.00
C PHE A 529 7.50 -19.84 25.14
N ARG A 530 6.68 -19.09 25.88
CA ARG A 530 5.73 -19.66 26.83
C ARG A 530 4.89 -20.73 26.11
N ALA A 531 4.93 -21.96 26.63
CA ALA A 531 4.23 -23.07 26.01
C ALA A 531 2.71 -22.77 25.89
N PRO A 532 2.09 -22.99 24.71
CA PRO A 532 0.66 -22.75 24.53
C PRO A 532 -0.16 -23.69 25.40
N GLN A 533 -1.20 -23.17 26.04
CA GLN A 533 -2.05 -23.97 26.92
C GLN A 533 -3.20 -24.63 26.17
N PHE A 534 -3.54 -25.84 26.61
CA PHE A 534 -4.69 -26.60 26.14
C PHE A 534 -5.51 -27.05 27.34
N ILE A 535 -6.83 -27.06 27.18
CA ILE A 535 -7.74 -27.70 28.14
C ILE A 535 -7.81 -29.21 27.91
N ASP A 536 -8.09 -29.97 28.96
CA ASP A 536 -8.07 -31.44 28.92
C ASP A 536 -9.30 -32.05 28.23
N SER A 537 -10.44 -31.35 28.24
CA SER A 537 -11.71 -31.92 27.76
C SER A 537 -12.63 -30.92 27.08
N LEU A 538 -13.16 -31.30 25.91
CA LEU A 538 -14.17 -30.53 25.16
C LEU A 538 -15.50 -30.38 25.92
N SER A 539 -15.75 -31.23 26.93
CA SER A 539 -16.99 -31.25 27.71
C SER A 539 -17.28 -29.93 28.43
N SER A 540 -16.23 -29.21 28.83
CA SER A 540 -16.30 -27.95 29.58
C SER A 540 -16.28 -26.71 28.68
N VAL A 541 -16.01 -26.87 27.37
CA VAL A 541 -15.86 -25.75 26.43
C VAL A 541 -16.95 -25.72 25.36
N LEU A 542 -17.51 -26.87 24.97
CA LEU A 542 -18.62 -26.91 24.01
C LEU A 542 -19.97 -26.82 24.74
N PRO A 543 -20.80 -25.81 24.42
CA PRO A 543 -22.21 -25.78 24.84
C PRO A 543 -22.92 -27.09 24.50
N ARG A 544 -23.84 -27.58 25.36
CA ARG A 544 -24.49 -28.90 25.17
C ARG A 544 -25.20 -29.02 23.81
N ASN A 545 -25.75 -27.92 23.30
CA ASN A 545 -26.40 -27.79 21.99
C ASN A 545 -25.42 -27.72 20.80
N ALA A 546 -24.14 -27.44 21.01
CA ALA A 546 -23.12 -27.39 19.96
C ALA A 546 -22.42 -28.75 19.73
N LYS A 547 -22.54 -29.70 20.67
CA LYS A 547 -21.86 -31.01 20.62
C LYS A 547 -22.26 -31.83 19.39
N ASP A 548 -23.54 -31.87 19.05
CA ASP A 548 -24.03 -32.63 17.90
C ASP A 548 -23.60 -32.01 16.57
N THR A 549 -23.59 -30.67 16.51
CA THR A 549 -23.12 -29.92 15.33
C THR A 549 -21.64 -30.15 15.11
N VAL A 550 -20.81 -30.04 16.14
CA VAL A 550 -19.36 -30.30 16.06
C VAL A 550 -19.08 -31.79 15.78
N ALA A 551 -19.84 -32.71 16.34
CA ALA A 551 -19.70 -34.14 16.05
C ALA A 551 -20.00 -34.44 14.57
N ASN A 552 -21.02 -33.81 14.00
CA ASN A 552 -21.29 -33.91 12.56
C ASN A 552 -20.17 -33.26 11.74
N ILE A 553 -19.66 -32.08 12.14
CA ILE A 553 -18.46 -31.43 11.56
C ILE A 553 -17.28 -32.39 11.47
N LEU A 554 -17.01 -33.07 12.57
CA LEU A 554 -15.91 -34.02 12.68
C LEU A 554 -16.16 -35.32 11.93
N LYS A 555 -17.40 -35.75 11.63
CA LYS A 555 -17.64 -37.03 10.90
C LYS A 555 -17.00 -37.01 9.52
N GLY A 556 -17.05 -35.87 8.85
CA GLY A 556 -16.57 -35.69 7.49
C GLY A 556 -15.07 -35.57 7.27
N LEU A 557 -14.34 -35.24 8.33
CA LEU A 557 -12.92 -35.01 8.24
C LEU A 557 -12.14 -36.33 8.25
N ASN A 558 -10.94 -36.36 7.66
CA ASN A 558 -10.04 -37.49 7.89
C ASN A 558 -9.47 -37.44 9.33
N LYS A 559 -8.89 -38.54 9.80
CA LYS A 559 -8.38 -38.65 11.18
C LYS A 559 -7.39 -37.51 11.55
N PRO A 560 -6.40 -37.14 10.72
CA PRO A 560 -5.53 -35.98 10.98
C PRO A 560 -6.27 -34.65 11.09
N GLN A 561 -7.24 -34.39 10.21
CA GLN A 561 -8.06 -33.17 10.24
C GLN A 561 -8.92 -33.11 11.51
N LYS A 562 -9.55 -34.23 11.92
CA LYS A 562 -10.29 -34.30 13.20
C LYS A 562 -9.40 -33.99 14.39
N GLN A 563 -8.16 -34.51 14.39
CA GLN A 563 -7.18 -34.23 15.45
C GLN A 563 -6.77 -32.75 15.46
N ALA A 564 -6.57 -32.15 14.29
CA ALA A 564 -6.30 -30.71 14.17
C ALA A 564 -7.46 -29.88 14.74
N MET A 565 -8.71 -30.21 14.38
CA MET A 565 -9.91 -29.53 14.92
C MET A 565 -10.00 -29.66 16.43
N LYS A 566 -9.83 -30.88 16.96
CA LYS A 566 -9.81 -31.12 18.40
C LYS A 566 -8.75 -30.26 19.08
N LYS A 567 -7.53 -30.20 18.54
CA LYS A 567 -6.43 -29.43 19.12
C LYS A 567 -6.70 -27.92 19.10
N VAL A 568 -7.32 -27.39 18.04
CA VAL A 568 -7.74 -25.99 17.96
C VAL A 568 -8.80 -25.67 19.01
N LEU A 569 -9.85 -26.49 19.11
CA LEU A 569 -10.95 -26.28 20.07
C LEU A 569 -10.50 -26.38 21.53
N LEU A 570 -9.45 -27.16 21.80
CA LEU A 570 -8.86 -27.28 23.13
C LEU A 570 -7.85 -26.17 23.43
N SER A 571 -7.41 -25.40 22.45
CA SER A 571 -6.35 -24.41 22.62
C SER A 571 -6.87 -23.14 23.29
N LYS A 572 -6.13 -22.64 24.28
CA LYS A 572 -6.34 -21.30 24.83
C LYS A 572 -5.52 -20.24 24.10
N ASP A 573 -4.39 -20.63 23.53
CA ASP A 573 -3.38 -19.74 22.93
C ASP A 573 -3.31 -19.86 21.41
N TYR A 574 -2.52 -20.80 20.89
CA TYR A 574 -2.40 -21.05 19.45
C TYR A 574 -2.28 -22.55 19.14
N THR A 575 -2.58 -22.90 17.89
CA THR A 575 -2.38 -24.25 17.35
C THR A 575 -1.68 -24.16 15.99
N LEU A 576 -0.62 -24.94 15.80
CA LEU A 576 0.07 -25.05 14.53
C LEU A 576 -0.46 -26.25 13.76
N ILE A 577 -1.09 -26.01 12.60
CA ILE A 577 -1.62 -27.06 11.72
C ILE A 577 -0.66 -27.24 10.54
N VAL A 578 -0.06 -28.43 10.42
CA VAL A 578 0.86 -28.75 9.33
C VAL A 578 0.07 -29.26 8.14
N GLY A 579 -0.09 -28.40 7.13
CA GLY A 579 -0.80 -28.71 5.90
C GLY A 579 0.12 -29.16 4.77
N MET A 580 0.45 -30.45 4.67
CA MET A 580 1.24 -30.98 3.57
C MET A 580 0.52 -30.78 2.20
N PRO A 581 1.23 -30.78 1.06
CA PRO A 581 0.60 -30.70 -0.27
C PRO A 581 -0.48 -31.79 -0.46
N GLY A 582 -1.60 -31.47 -1.11
CA GLY A 582 -2.70 -32.42 -1.36
C GLY A 582 -3.60 -32.76 -0.16
N THR A 583 -3.27 -32.35 1.07
CA THR A 583 -4.02 -32.72 2.30
C THR A 583 -5.31 -31.94 2.57
N GLY A 584 -5.76 -31.11 1.62
CA GLY A 584 -6.98 -30.32 1.78
C GLY A 584 -6.86 -29.22 2.85
N LYS A 585 -5.77 -28.45 2.83
CA LYS A 585 -5.55 -27.27 3.71
C LYS A 585 -6.76 -26.34 3.74
N THR A 586 -7.22 -25.89 2.56
CA THR A 586 -8.37 -25.00 2.40
C THR A 586 -9.63 -25.63 2.98
N THR A 587 -9.88 -26.90 2.71
CA THR A 587 -10.99 -27.66 3.29
C THR A 587 -10.94 -27.69 4.81
N THR A 588 -9.75 -27.88 5.39
CA THR A 588 -9.54 -27.92 6.84
C THR A 588 -9.78 -26.56 7.50
N ILE A 589 -9.37 -25.46 6.86
CA ILE A 589 -9.60 -24.08 7.33
C ILE A 589 -11.08 -23.69 7.20
N CYS A 590 -11.74 -24.00 6.07
CA CYS A 590 -13.18 -23.74 5.91
C CYS A 590 -14.02 -24.48 6.96
N THR A 591 -13.54 -25.61 7.47
CA THR A 591 -14.24 -26.38 8.51
C THR A 591 -14.03 -25.79 9.93
N LEU A 592 -12.98 -24.99 10.14
CA LEU A 592 -12.69 -24.30 11.41
C LEU A 592 -13.54 -23.06 11.65
N VAL A 593 -14.14 -22.50 10.59
CA VAL A 593 -14.97 -21.29 10.67
C VAL A 593 -16.44 -21.73 10.67
N PRO A 594 -17.09 -21.90 11.83
CA PRO A 594 -18.54 -21.99 11.87
C PRO A 594 -19.13 -20.77 11.16
N ALA A 595 -20.17 -20.97 10.36
CA ALA A 595 -20.90 -19.92 9.64
C ALA A 595 -21.67 -19.01 10.61
N ILE A 596 -20.95 -18.31 11.49
CA ILE A 596 -21.51 -17.44 12.52
C ILE A 596 -22.07 -16.20 11.85
N GLU A 597 -23.31 -15.86 12.19
CA GLU A 597 -23.92 -14.59 11.81
C GLU A 597 -23.15 -13.42 12.46
N THR A 598 -22.84 -12.40 11.68
CA THR A 598 -22.30 -11.12 12.14
C THR A 598 -23.43 -10.11 12.30
N VAL A 599 -23.38 -9.33 13.38
CA VAL A 599 -24.35 -8.27 13.67
C VAL A 599 -23.61 -6.92 13.71
N GLU A 600 -23.90 -6.05 12.75
CA GLU A 600 -23.30 -4.71 12.66
C GLU A 600 -24.38 -3.65 12.46
N LYS A 601 -24.40 -2.62 13.32
CA LYS A 601 -25.34 -1.48 13.23
C LYS A 601 -26.83 -1.90 13.06
N GLY A 602 -27.24 -3.00 13.68
CA GLY A 602 -28.59 -3.56 13.57
C GLY A 602 -28.87 -4.40 12.31
N GLY A 603 -27.91 -4.55 11.40
CA GLY A 603 -27.96 -5.46 10.25
C GLY A 603 -27.31 -6.81 10.56
N ILE A 604 -27.88 -7.89 10.00
CA ILE A 604 -27.39 -9.27 10.18
C ILE A 604 -26.88 -9.80 8.85
N SER A 605 -25.71 -10.42 8.84
CA SER A 605 -25.12 -11.09 7.67
C SER A 605 -24.40 -12.37 8.05
N ASN A 606 -24.16 -13.24 7.09
CA ASN A 606 -23.44 -14.49 7.24
C ASN A 606 -22.50 -14.66 6.04
N HIS A 607 -21.21 -14.40 6.27
CA HIS A 607 -20.20 -14.41 5.22
C HIS A 607 -20.03 -15.80 4.59
N THR A 608 -20.10 -16.86 5.39
CA THR A 608 -19.98 -18.23 4.88
C THR A 608 -21.13 -18.60 3.95
N GLU A 609 -22.37 -18.24 4.30
CA GLU A 609 -23.51 -18.39 3.39
C GLU A 609 -23.32 -17.57 2.10
N ALA A 610 -22.78 -16.36 2.20
CA ALA A 610 -22.54 -15.52 1.02
C ALA A 610 -21.52 -16.13 0.06
N VAL A 611 -20.43 -16.71 0.58
CA VAL A 611 -19.44 -17.44 -0.20
C VAL A 611 -20.04 -18.70 -0.85
N LEU A 612 -20.90 -19.43 -0.12
CA LEU A 612 -21.60 -20.60 -0.68
C LEU A 612 -22.54 -20.21 -1.81
N VAL A 613 -23.31 -19.13 -1.65
CA VAL A 613 -24.16 -18.57 -2.71
C VAL A 613 -23.32 -18.23 -3.93
N HIS A 614 -22.20 -17.53 -3.77
CA HIS A 614 -21.29 -17.20 -4.87
C HIS A 614 -20.78 -18.46 -5.59
N ALA A 615 -20.37 -19.50 -4.84
CA ALA A 615 -19.91 -20.76 -5.42
C ALA A 615 -21.02 -21.46 -6.24
N VAL A 616 -22.25 -21.50 -5.72
CA VAL A 616 -23.40 -22.09 -6.41
C VAL A 616 -23.74 -21.31 -7.68
N VAL A 617 -23.79 -19.98 -7.62
CA VAL A 617 -24.03 -19.12 -8.79
C VAL A 617 -22.95 -19.35 -9.84
N SER A 618 -21.67 -19.38 -9.42
CA SER A 618 -20.54 -19.65 -10.30
C SER A 618 -20.67 -20.99 -11.03
N LEU A 619 -21.10 -22.03 -10.33
CA LEU A 619 -21.31 -23.36 -10.90
C LEU A 619 -22.48 -23.39 -11.89
N LEU A 620 -23.60 -22.75 -11.55
CA LEU A 620 -24.77 -22.68 -12.43
C LEU A 620 -24.44 -21.95 -13.74
N VAL A 621 -23.73 -20.82 -13.66
CA VAL A 621 -23.30 -20.07 -14.84
C VAL A 621 -22.33 -20.90 -15.69
N LYS A 622 -21.35 -21.55 -15.07
CA LYS A 622 -20.42 -22.45 -15.79
C LYS A 622 -21.11 -23.67 -16.40
N ALA A 623 -22.20 -24.14 -15.81
CA ALA A 623 -23.03 -25.21 -16.34
C ALA A 623 -23.98 -24.76 -17.48
N GLY A 624 -23.91 -23.49 -17.89
CA GLY A 624 -24.66 -22.94 -19.02
C GLY A 624 -25.96 -22.20 -18.63
N CYS A 625 -26.23 -21.99 -17.34
CA CYS A 625 -27.37 -21.16 -16.91
C CYS A 625 -27.04 -19.68 -17.15
N LYS A 626 -27.92 -18.94 -17.84
CA LYS A 626 -27.70 -17.51 -18.06
C LYS A 626 -27.87 -16.77 -16.73
N ALA A 627 -26.97 -15.84 -16.42
CA ALA A 627 -27.01 -15.06 -15.20
C ALA A 627 -28.37 -14.34 -14.98
N VAL A 628 -29.01 -13.88 -16.05
CA VAL A 628 -30.35 -13.23 -16.01
C VAL A 628 -31.47 -14.16 -15.52
N ASP A 629 -31.30 -15.47 -15.64
CA ASP A 629 -32.28 -16.48 -15.24
C ASP A 629 -32.12 -16.93 -13.78
N ILE A 630 -31.12 -16.36 -13.07
CA ILE A 630 -30.79 -16.67 -11.67
C ILE A 630 -31.20 -15.50 -10.78
N GLY A 631 -31.92 -15.81 -9.70
CA GLY A 631 -32.24 -14.87 -8.63
C GLY A 631 -31.72 -15.32 -7.27
N VAL A 632 -31.20 -14.38 -6.49
CA VAL A 632 -30.80 -14.61 -5.09
C VAL A 632 -31.69 -13.79 -4.16
N ILE A 633 -32.26 -14.46 -3.17
CA ILE A 633 -33.15 -13.88 -2.17
C ILE A 633 -32.51 -14.02 -0.79
N ALA A 634 -32.45 -12.94 -0.03
CA ALA A 634 -32.10 -12.99 1.39
C ALA A 634 -33.01 -12.08 2.22
N PRO A 635 -33.33 -12.44 3.48
CA PRO A 635 -34.20 -11.65 4.34
C PRO A 635 -33.52 -10.34 4.79
N TYR A 636 -32.21 -10.36 5.04
CA TYR A 636 -31.48 -9.20 5.57
C TYR A 636 -30.76 -8.42 4.47
N ARG A 637 -30.94 -7.09 4.45
CA ARG A 637 -30.27 -6.20 3.47
C ARG A 637 -28.74 -6.23 3.58
N GLN A 638 -28.19 -6.42 4.77
CA GLN A 638 -26.74 -6.53 4.97
C GLN A 638 -26.19 -7.78 4.29
N GLN A 639 -26.94 -8.89 4.27
CA GLN A 639 -26.57 -10.09 3.52
C GLN A 639 -26.56 -9.84 2.01
N LEU A 640 -27.51 -9.08 1.48
CA LEU A 640 -27.52 -8.74 0.05
C LEU A 640 -26.27 -7.97 -0.35
N LYS A 641 -25.79 -7.05 0.48
CA LYS A 641 -24.52 -6.35 0.25
C LYS A 641 -23.33 -7.32 0.24
N ALA A 642 -23.28 -8.24 1.21
CA ALA A 642 -22.22 -9.24 1.28
C ALA A 642 -22.21 -10.17 0.05
N ILE A 643 -23.38 -10.62 -0.41
CA ILE A 643 -23.50 -11.46 -1.61
C ILE A 643 -23.17 -10.67 -2.87
N SER A 644 -23.68 -9.43 -3.00
CA SER A 644 -23.46 -8.60 -4.18
C SER A 644 -21.97 -8.24 -4.33
N GLY A 645 -21.27 -7.96 -3.22
CA GLY A 645 -19.84 -7.72 -3.23
C GLY A 645 -18.99 -8.92 -3.66
N LEU A 646 -19.52 -10.15 -3.55
CA LEU A 646 -18.87 -11.35 -4.08
C LEU A 646 -19.23 -11.61 -5.56
N LEU A 647 -20.32 -11.04 -6.06
CA LEU A 647 -20.84 -11.25 -7.43
C LEU A 647 -20.53 -10.07 -8.36
N GLU A 648 -19.47 -9.30 -8.10
CA GLU A 648 -19.12 -8.11 -8.89
C GLU A 648 -18.56 -8.43 -10.28
N ALA A 649 -18.08 -9.65 -10.50
CA ALA A 649 -17.50 -10.05 -11.78
C ALA A 649 -18.54 -9.97 -12.94
N PRO A 650 -18.11 -9.62 -14.17
CA PRO A 650 -19.02 -9.42 -15.31
C PRO A 650 -19.91 -10.63 -15.61
N ALA A 651 -19.39 -11.84 -15.37
CA ALA A 651 -20.10 -13.10 -15.56
C ALA A 651 -21.37 -13.23 -14.70
N TYR A 652 -21.48 -12.47 -13.61
CA TYR A 652 -22.58 -12.54 -12.65
C TYR A 652 -23.43 -11.27 -12.59
N ARG A 653 -23.07 -10.22 -13.34
CA ARG A 653 -23.69 -8.89 -13.26
C ARG A 653 -25.21 -8.88 -13.51
N SER A 654 -25.72 -9.87 -14.24
CA SER A 654 -27.15 -10.01 -14.54
C SER A 654 -27.92 -10.85 -13.50
N VAL A 655 -27.25 -11.41 -12.49
CA VAL A 655 -27.90 -12.14 -11.39
C VAL A 655 -28.62 -11.14 -10.49
N GLU A 656 -29.92 -11.35 -10.27
CA GLU A 656 -30.73 -10.43 -9.47
C GLU A 656 -30.66 -10.79 -7.98
N VAL A 657 -30.02 -9.95 -7.16
CA VAL A 657 -29.88 -10.10 -5.70
C VAL A 657 -30.80 -9.12 -4.98
N ASN A 658 -31.88 -9.59 -4.34
CA ASN A 658 -32.89 -8.71 -3.73
C ASN A 658 -33.50 -9.30 -2.44
N THR A 659 -34.22 -8.46 -1.69
CA THR A 659 -35.01 -8.93 -0.52
C THR A 659 -36.27 -9.67 -0.99
N VAL A 660 -36.86 -10.47 -0.10
CA VAL A 660 -38.15 -11.15 -0.33
C VAL A 660 -39.21 -10.16 -0.83
N ASP A 661 -39.33 -9.00 -0.16
CA ASP A 661 -40.33 -7.98 -0.48
C ASP A 661 -40.17 -7.40 -1.89
N LYS A 662 -38.92 -7.25 -2.37
CA LYS A 662 -38.63 -6.73 -3.72
C LYS A 662 -38.86 -7.76 -4.83
N TYR A 663 -38.94 -9.04 -4.48
CA TYR A 663 -39.20 -10.15 -5.39
C TYR A 663 -40.69 -10.49 -5.54
N GLN A 664 -41.58 -9.76 -4.87
CA GLN A 664 -43.02 -9.99 -4.96
C GLN A 664 -43.52 -9.78 -6.40
N GLY A 665 -44.24 -10.77 -6.93
CA GLY A 665 -44.77 -10.74 -8.30
C GLY A 665 -43.73 -11.00 -9.40
N ARG A 666 -42.48 -11.31 -9.04
CA ARG A 666 -41.40 -11.67 -9.98
C ARG A 666 -41.06 -13.14 -9.87
N ASP A 667 -40.42 -13.70 -10.88
CA ASP A 667 -39.94 -15.08 -10.87
C ASP A 667 -38.65 -15.22 -11.69
N LYS A 668 -37.90 -16.28 -11.40
CA LYS A 668 -36.69 -16.66 -12.14
C LYS A 668 -36.65 -18.16 -12.36
N SER A 669 -35.92 -18.62 -13.37
CA SER A 669 -35.75 -20.05 -13.62
C SER A 669 -35.11 -20.76 -12.44
N VAL A 670 -34.08 -20.13 -11.84
CA VAL A 670 -33.42 -20.63 -10.64
C VAL A 670 -33.46 -19.57 -9.54
N ILE A 671 -33.90 -19.95 -8.34
CA ILE A 671 -33.87 -19.10 -7.14
C ILE A 671 -32.98 -19.73 -6.07
N ILE A 672 -32.11 -18.92 -5.48
CA ILE A 672 -31.28 -19.27 -4.34
C ILE A 672 -31.72 -18.43 -3.14
N VAL A 673 -32.09 -19.06 -2.03
CA VAL A 673 -32.49 -18.39 -0.78
C VAL A 673 -31.41 -18.57 0.27
N SER A 674 -30.81 -17.47 0.75
CA SER A 674 -29.89 -17.45 1.91
C SER A 674 -30.65 -17.00 3.15
N PHE A 675 -30.71 -17.86 4.18
CA PHE A 675 -31.49 -17.58 5.39
C PHE A 675 -30.72 -16.82 6.48
N VAL A 676 -29.39 -16.79 6.40
CA VAL A 676 -28.45 -15.96 7.19
C VAL A 676 -28.33 -16.37 8.65
N ARG A 677 -29.46 -16.66 9.31
CA ARG A 677 -29.52 -16.95 10.74
C ARG A 677 -28.82 -18.26 11.09
N SER A 678 -27.89 -18.19 12.02
CA SER A 678 -27.13 -19.33 12.54
C SER A 678 -26.95 -19.35 14.06
N ASN A 679 -27.53 -18.38 14.79
CA ASN A 679 -27.53 -18.35 16.26
C ASN A 679 -28.61 -19.28 16.87
N MET A 680 -28.37 -19.79 18.08
CA MET A 680 -29.27 -20.64 18.87
C MET A 680 -30.00 -19.91 20.01
N GLU A 681 -29.73 -18.62 20.23
CA GLU A 681 -30.42 -17.83 21.26
C GLU A 681 -31.81 -17.38 20.83
N ALA A 682 -32.76 -17.35 21.78
CA ALA A 682 -34.19 -17.10 21.59
C ALA A 682 -34.57 -15.69 21.09
N ASN A 683 -33.61 -14.85 20.69
CA ASN A 683 -33.88 -13.56 20.07
C ASN A 683 -34.19 -13.75 18.57
N LEU A 684 -35.26 -14.52 18.32
CA LEU A 684 -35.76 -14.87 17.00
C LEU A 684 -36.27 -13.59 16.33
N GLY A 685 -35.56 -13.16 15.29
CA GLY A 685 -35.95 -11.96 14.55
C GLY A 685 -37.33 -12.17 13.93
N GLU A 686 -38.18 -11.15 13.92
CA GLU A 686 -39.58 -11.30 13.47
C GLU A 686 -39.70 -11.69 11.98
N LEU A 687 -38.69 -11.32 11.19
CA LEU A 687 -38.69 -11.43 9.74
C LEU A 687 -38.88 -12.85 9.20
N LEU A 688 -38.35 -13.87 9.88
CA LEU A 688 -38.47 -15.28 9.49
C LEU A 688 -39.68 -15.99 10.13
N LYS A 689 -40.42 -15.32 11.04
CA LYS A 689 -41.69 -15.82 11.60
C LYS A 689 -42.87 -15.63 10.64
N ASP A 690 -42.73 -14.74 9.66
CA ASP A 690 -43.78 -14.42 8.70
C ASP A 690 -43.90 -15.50 7.61
N TRP A 691 -44.93 -16.33 7.72
CA TRP A 691 -45.26 -17.36 6.72
C TRP A 691 -45.45 -16.78 5.32
N ARG A 692 -45.98 -15.55 5.19
CA ARG A 692 -46.24 -14.92 3.88
C ARG A 692 -44.92 -14.62 3.17
N ARG A 693 -43.91 -14.12 3.89
CA ARG A 693 -42.57 -13.88 3.33
C ARG A 693 -41.88 -15.17 2.91
N LEU A 694 -41.96 -16.21 3.73
CA LEU A 694 -41.43 -17.53 3.35
C LEU A 694 -42.11 -18.07 2.09
N ASN A 695 -43.44 -18.01 2.04
CA ASN A 695 -44.22 -18.45 0.88
C ASN A 695 -43.84 -17.66 -0.39
N VAL A 696 -43.68 -16.34 -0.29
CA VAL A 696 -43.20 -15.53 -1.41
C VAL A 696 -41.83 -16.03 -1.87
N ALA A 697 -40.85 -16.17 -0.97
CA ALA A 697 -39.48 -16.55 -1.32
C ALA A 697 -39.39 -17.90 -2.05
N ILE A 698 -40.09 -18.93 -1.56
CA ILE A 698 -40.01 -20.29 -2.14
C ILE A 698 -40.81 -20.44 -3.44
N THR A 699 -41.83 -19.61 -3.66
CA THR A 699 -42.67 -19.65 -4.87
C THR A 699 -42.13 -18.83 -6.05
N ARG A 700 -40.94 -18.22 -5.93
CA ARG A 700 -40.35 -17.44 -7.04
C ARG A 700 -39.61 -18.30 -8.07
N ALA A 701 -39.35 -19.57 -7.78
CA ALA A 701 -38.58 -20.47 -8.64
C ALA A 701 -39.47 -21.16 -9.68
N LYS A 702 -39.09 -21.13 -10.97
CA LYS A 702 -39.79 -21.92 -12.01
C LYS A 702 -39.27 -23.34 -12.14
N HIS A 703 -37.95 -23.53 -12.13
CA HIS A 703 -37.33 -24.82 -12.44
C HIS A 703 -36.48 -25.37 -11.29
N LYS A 704 -35.86 -24.50 -10.48
CA LYS A 704 -34.98 -24.95 -9.39
C LYS A 704 -34.98 -23.95 -8.23
N LEU A 705 -35.26 -24.46 -7.04
CA LEU A 705 -35.14 -23.73 -5.77
C LEU A 705 -33.97 -24.31 -4.97
N LEU A 706 -33.05 -23.45 -4.53
CA LEU A 706 -31.93 -23.81 -3.68
C LEU A 706 -32.02 -23.02 -2.37
N MET A 707 -31.97 -23.73 -1.23
CA MET A 707 -32.13 -23.15 0.09
C MET A 707 -30.86 -23.35 0.90
N ILE A 708 -30.26 -22.27 1.39
CA ILE A 708 -28.99 -22.27 2.14
C ILE A 708 -29.24 -21.64 3.51
N GLY A 709 -28.97 -22.39 4.58
CA GLY A 709 -29.08 -21.89 5.95
C GLY A 709 -28.82 -22.94 7.01
N SER A 710 -28.76 -22.51 8.26
CA SER A 710 -28.57 -23.41 9.41
C SER A 710 -29.87 -24.12 9.77
N SER A 711 -29.98 -25.41 9.46
CA SER A 711 -31.15 -26.25 9.80
C SER A 711 -31.55 -26.12 11.28
N THR A 712 -30.57 -26.08 12.20
CA THR A 712 -30.82 -25.98 13.64
C THR A 712 -31.42 -24.63 14.03
N ALA A 713 -30.94 -23.52 13.45
CA ALA A 713 -31.48 -22.19 13.72
C ALA A 713 -32.85 -21.99 13.06
N LEU A 714 -33.06 -22.54 11.85
CA LEU A 714 -34.29 -22.38 11.08
C LEU A 714 -35.47 -23.14 11.68
N ARG A 715 -35.23 -24.29 12.34
CA ARG A 715 -36.27 -25.05 13.07
C ARG A 715 -36.91 -24.28 14.22
N LEU A 716 -36.27 -23.22 14.71
CA LEU A 716 -36.84 -22.37 15.75
C LEU A 716 -37.99 -21.48 15.24
N TYR A 717 -38.17 -21.37 13.92
CA TYR A 717 -39.27 -20.62 13.30
C TYR A 717 -40.38 -21.57 12.84
N SER A 718 -41.60 -21.40 13.35
CA SER A 718 -42.74 -22.30 13.05
C SER A 718 -43.00 -22.56 11.55
N PRO A 719 -42.99 -21.55 10.66
CA PRO A 719 -43.08 -21.75 9.20
C PRO A 719 -41.99 -22.67 8.63
N LEU A 720 -40.74 -22.42 9.02
CA LEU A 720 -39.57 -23.13 8.51
C LEU A 720 -39.46 -24.53 9.10
N LEU A 721 -39.88 -24.74 10.35
CA LEU A 721 -39.97 -26.07 10.94
C LEU A 721 -40.89 -26.97 10.11
N LYS A 722 -42.10 -26.50 9.79
CA LYS A 722 -43.05 -27.26 8.96
C LYS A 722 -42.48 -27.58 7.58
N LEU A 723 -41.86 -26.58 6.95
CA LEU A 723 -41.22 -26.76 5.64
C LEU A 723 -40.07 -27.76 5.72
N LEU A 724 -39.16 -27.63 6.69
CA LEU A 724 -38.02 -28.52 6.85
C LEU A 724 -38.45 -29.94 7.17
N THR A 725 -39.46 -30.16 8.02
CA THR A 725 -40.01 -31.49 8.29
C THR A 725 -40.57 -32.14 7.03
N HIS A 726 -41.27 -31.38 6.18
CA HIS A 726 -41.76 -31.89 4.90
C HIS A 726 -40.61 -32.23 3.94
N LEU A 727 -39.61 -31.35 3.81
CA LEU A 727 -38.43 -31.60 2.97
C LEU A 727 -37.59 -32.79 3.49
N GLU A 728 -37.60 -33.05 4.80
CA GLU A 728 -36.94 -34.21 5.42
C GLU A 728 -37.63 -35.53 5.06
N GLN A 729 -38.96 -35.55 5.11
CA GLN A 729 -39.77 -36.72 4.72
C GLN A 729 -39.51 -37.12 3.26
N GLU A 730 -39.32 -36.12 2.39
CA GLU A 730 -39.04 -36.29 0.97
C GLU A 730 -37.54 -36.45 0.64
N ASN A 731 -36.65 -36.58 1.64
CA ASN A 731 -35.20 -36.65 1.48
C ASN A 731 -34.58 -35.51 0.63
N MET A 732 -35.18 -34.33 0.65
CA MET A 732 -34.74 -33.15 -0.11
C MET A 732 -33.74 -32.27 0.65
N ILE A 733 -33.48 -32.54 1.93
CA ILE A 733 -32.46 -31.82 2.72
C ILE A 733 -31.10 -32.48 2.54
N SER A 734 -30.25 -31.83 1.74
CA SER A 734 -28.83 -32.15 1.69
C SER A 734 -28.12 -31.42 2.83
N PHE A 735 -27.76 -32.13 3.90
CA PHE A 735 -26.81 -31.58 4.86
C PHE A 735 -25.47 -31.42 4.13
N LEU A 736 -24.90 -30.22 4.16
CA LEU A 736 -23.52 -29.98 3.75
C LEU A 736 -22.58 -30.64 4.76
N PHE A 737 -22.56 -31.97 4.75
CA PHE A 737 -21.51 -32.80 5.29
C PHE A 737 -20.84 -33.56 4.17
N SER A 738 -19.58 -33.20 3.93
CA SER A 738 -18.50 -34.11 3.62
C SER A 738 -18.90 -35.50 3.10
N ALA A 739 -19.03 -35.58 1.79
CA ALA A 739 -18.19 -36.40 0.94
C ALA A 739 -18.46 -35.88 -0.46
N CYS A 740 -17.42 -35.79 -1.30
CA CYS A 740 -17.60 -35.64 -2.74
C CYS A 740 -18.08 -34.24 -3.22
N ALA A 741 -17.17 -33.24 -3.20
CA ALA A 741 -17.36 -32.02 -4.02
C ALA A 741 -16.12 -31.68 -4.88
N ILE A 742 -15.31 -32.70 -5.18
CA ILE A 742 -14.49 -32.76 -6.40
C ILE A 742 -14.89 -33.95 -7.28
N ASN A 743 -15.59 -34.97 -6.73
CA ASN A 743 -16.04 -36.15 -7.51
C ASN A 743 -17.55 -36.22 -7.81
N VAL A 744 -18.40 -35.28 -7.37
CA VAL A 744 -19.81 -35.24 -7.83
C VAL A 744 -19.95 -34.53 -9.19
N ILE A 745 -19.00 -33.64 -9.55
CA ILE A 745 -19.04 -32.93 -10.83
C ILE A 745 -18.66 -33.85 -12.00
N SER A 746 -17.82 -34.87 -11.76
CA SER A 746 -17.52 -35.92 -12.76
C SER A 746 -18.62 -36.98 -12.87
N CYS A 747 -19.26 -37.37 -11.76
CA CYS A 747 -20.34 -38.36 -11.79
C CYS A 747 -21.67 -37.82 -12.36
N TRP A 748 -21.96 -36.51 -12.23
CA TRP A 748 -23.15 -35.92 -12.85
C TRP A 748 -23.01 -35.84 -14.38
N PHE A 749 -21.79 -35.59 -14.88
CA PHE A 749 -21.50 -35.55 -16.32
C PHE A 749 -21.61 -36.93 -16.99
N LEU A 750 -21.28 -38.01 -16.27
CA LEU A 750 -21.39 -39.39 -16.77
C LEU A 750 -22.81 -39.98 -16.69
N SER A 751 -23.67 -39.45 -15.82
CA SER A 751 -25.08 -39.88 -15.76
C SER A 751 -25.94 -39.17 -16.82
N PHE A 752 -25.58 -37.95 -17.21
CA PHE A 752 -26.33 -37.17 -18.20
C PHE A 752 -26.10 -37.63 -19.66
N THR A 753 -25.00 -38.31 -19.95
CA THR A 753 -24.74 -38.86 -21.30
C THR A 753 -25.42 -40.21 -21.56
N LYS A 754 -26.01 -40.86 -20.53
CA LYS A 754 -26.74 -42.13 -20.68
C LYS A 754 -28.26 -42.00 -20.74
N LYS A 755 -28.83 -40.83 -20.44
CA LYS A 755 -30.27 -40.60 -20.50
C LYS A 755 -30.56 -39.20 -21.04
N ASN A 756 -30.40 -39.06 -22.36
CA ASN A 756 -31.28 -38.30 -23.26
C ASN A 756 -30.54 -38.10 -24.58
N HIS A 757 -31.13 -38.62 -25.66
CA HIS A 757 -30.75 -38.23 -27.01
C HIS A 757 -30.93 -36.72 -27.17
N ILE A 758 -29.99 -36.12 -27.92
CA ILE A 758 -29.99 -34.79 -28.56
C ILE A 758 -28.79 -33.96 -28.09
N PHE A 759 -27.69 -34.07 -28.84
CA PHE A 759 -26.75 -33.01 -29.29
C PHE A 759 -25.44 -33.69 -29.73
N GLN A 760 -25.22 -33.81 -31.04
CA GLN A 760 -23.94 -34.25 -31.62
C GLN A 760 -22.93 -33.10 -31.55
N LEU A 761 -21.80 -33.33 -30.88
CA LEU A 761 -20.64 -32.43 -30.94
C LEU A 761 -19.79 -32.73 -32.20
N PRO A 762 -19.12 -31.73 -32.81
CA PRO A 762 -18.32 -31.91 -34.01
C PRO A 762 -17.07 -32.81 -33.78
N PRO A 763 -16.58 -33.53 -34.80
CA PRO A 763 -15.45 -34.46 -34.70
C PRO A 763 -14.15 -33.86 -34.10
N ALA A 764 -13.95 -32.54 -34.25
CA ALA A 764 -12.77 -31.84 -33.72
C ALA A 764 -12.70 -31.80 -32.18
N ALA A 765 -13.84 -31.87 -31.49
CA ALA A 765 -13.87 -31.88 -30.01
C ALA A 765 -13.40 -33.23 -29.42
N HIS A 766 -13.49 -34.31 -30.20
CA HIS A 766 -13.09 -35.64 -29.75
C HIS A 766 -11.56 -35.82 -29.67
N GLU A 767 -10.81 -35.16 -30.56
CA GLU A 767 -9.34 -35.23 -30.55
C GLU A 767 -8.72 -34.37 -29.46
N VAL A 768 -9.31 -33.21 -29.14
CA VAL A 768 -8.85 -32.36 -28.02
C VAL A 768 -9.03 -33.08 -26.66
N LEU A 769 -10.10 -33.84 -26.50
CA LEU A 769 -10.35 -34.63 -25.29
C LEU A 769 -9.39 -35.84 -25.14
N LYS A 770 -8.96 -36.46 -26.24
CA LYS A 770 -7.93 -37.52 -26.21
C LYS A 770 -6.56 -36.97 -25.85
N ILE A 771 -6.19 -35.80 -26.37
CA ILE A 771 -4.91 -35.14 -26.04
C ILE A 771 -4.88 -34.71 -24.57
N MET A 772 -5.98 -34.17 -24.04
CA MET A 772 -6.08 -33.84 -22.61
C MET A 772 -6.04 -35.06 -21.69
N TYR A 773 -6.62 -36.19 -22.10
CA TYR A 773 -6.60 -37.43 -21.32
C TYR A 773 -5.20 -38.06 -21.31
N TRP A 774 -4.48 -38.03 -22.43
CA TRP A 774 -3.11 -38.56 -22.53
C TRP A 774 -2.09 -37.70 -21.75
N CYS A 775 -2.21 -36.37 -21.78
CA CYS A 775 -1.39 -35.47 -20.96
C CYS A 775 -1.61 -35.68 -19.44
N PHE A 776 -2.82 -36.04 -19.01
CA PHE A 776 -3.13 -36.26 -17.60
C PHE A 776 -2.63 -37.62 -17.08
N THR A 777 -2.59 -38.66 -17.93
CA THR A 777 -2.10 -39.99 -17.53
C THR A 777 -0.58 -40.09 -17.49
N SER A 778 0.15 -39.30 -18.29
CA SER A 778 1.62 -39.33 -18.32
C SER A 778 2.30 -38.56 -17.19
N LEU A 779 1.54 -37.79 -16.39
CA LEU A 779 2.06 -37.00 -15.26
C LEU A 779 1.84 -37.65 -13.88
N LEU A 780 1.25 -38.85 -13.83
CA LEU A 780 0.88 -39.54 -12.58
C LEU A 780 1.57 -40.89 -12.35
N PHE A 781 2.44 -41.34 -13.24
CA PHE A 781 3.29 -42.52 -13.05
C PHE A 781 4.69 -42.29 -13.62
N ASP A 782 5.58 -41.63 -12.86
CA ASP A 782 6.97 -42.11 -12.72
C ASP A 782 7.74 -41.32 -11.65
N THR A 783 7.98 -41.93 -10.48
CA THR A 783 9.22 -41.77 -9.71
C THR A 783 9.35 -42.91 -8.72
N SER A 784 9.65 -44.11 -9.22
CA SER A 784 10.44 -45.09 -8.46
C SER A 784 11.06 -46.12 -9.40
N LYS A 785 12.23 -45.82 -9.97
CA LYS A 785 13.39 -46.72 -10.08
C LYS A 785 14.51 -46.06 -10.90
N THR A 786 15.67 -46.00 -10.29
CA THR A 786 16.99 -45.89 -10.94
C THR A 786 17.13 -46.92 -12.06
N ILE A 787 17.64 -46.52 -13.24
CA ILE A 787 18.56 -47.27 -14.11
C ILE A 787 19.20 -46.30 -15.11
N GLN A 788 20.47 -46.58 -15.41
CA GLN A 788 21.45 -45.81 -16.15
C GLN A 788 21.14 -45.65 -17.65
N GLY A 789 21.60 -44.52 -18.21
CA GLY A 789 22.18 -44.41 -19.56
C GLY A 789 21.28 -44.59 -20.78
N HIS A 790 20.95 -43.50 -21.47
CA HIS A 790 21.18 -43.32 -22.92
C HIS A 790 20.72 -41.92 -23.38
N ASN A 791 21.44 -41.36 -24.35
CA ASN A 791 21.23 -40.05 -25.00
C ASN A 791 19.85 -39.93 -25.66
N PHE A 792 19.24 -38.75 -25.55
CA PHE A 792 18.09 -38.35 -26.37
C PHE A 792 18.34 -36.98 -27.02
N THR A 793 18.64 -37.02 -28.31
CA THR A 793 18.38 -35.95 -29.29
C THR A 793 16.96 -36.12 -29.84
N ASP A 794 16.39 -35.01 -30.34
CA ASP A 794 15.15 -34.88 -31.13
C ASP A 794 13.81 -34.77 -30.37
N TRP A 795 13.40 -33.51 -30.15
CA TRP A 795 12.01 -33.09 -29.88
C TRP A 795 11.59 -31.99 -30.88
N ASN A 796 11.67 -32.29 -32.18
CA ASN A 796 11.06 -31.50 -33.25
C ASN A 796 10.00 -32.36 -33.97
N LYS A 797 8.78 -32.37 -33.43
CA LYS A 797 7.46 -32.67 -34.04
C LYS A 797 6.51 -33.28 -32.99
N CYS A 798 5.77 -32.41 -32.30
CA CYS A 798 4.41 -32.67 -31.80
C CYS A 798 3.80 -31.35 -31.33
#